data_AF-A0A7W1B7L9-F1
#
_entry.id   AF-A0A7W1B7L9-F1
#
_cell.length_a   1.000
_cell.length_b   1.000
_cell.length_c   1.000
_cell.angle_alpha   90.00
_cell.angle_beta   90.00
_cell.angle_gamma   90.00
#
_symmetry.space_group_name_H-M   'P 1'
#
loop_
_entity.id
_entity.type
_entity.pdbx_description
1 polymer ?
#
loop_
_entity_poly.entity_id
_entity_poly.type
_entity_poly.pdbx_seq_one_letter_code
_entity_poly.pdbx_strand_id
1 'polypeptide(L)'
;MTFALVAITFAACASSVSPDPGLEHIALSKVAPRAVIPGTALALVGESFVDEMWGAATLHLTGEADGQGIDVRWPAKFVDFNTMTVAITSGNLDEVGGAVDFSGTATLEVVATTDGKTYKSMPLDVDLEFRETLTPTPTGLLDGLHFVNDQIEVDGDGFLLGGDEGVSVARVTGCFTLDSGGGCTPVASVDIPLLPREALSRQHAAFAFAPKIAGIRPGTFTGEVTIVNQQIARPEIAADPINAGFTLVTAQIFTIDPPAASLGQYMFVHGGGFVGGEAGANTELDLAGTFNKTGGNPAPIAMTLIPEFVEGKLVRYVLNTDDALGRALDLQTDTGEFTGTITPVVTFNGVTVRGEDTPASLTISPVRQVVFLNFTPSYVEGLRDFGMRAVEKRIRDRIIEVCKQAYKGVNVEFRTEPVTDYALYEHVDITGVDPNDMGLFGYDNSPGKDNGNVRLYDRLGGVNALTQQDGYPGYGGVFIRSLMGFSKHPGAFARSIEGADPLFDQIFDGFRADVDGSPIVGADLASGFEPRTTGTGCPAADRLDQIECGVFVIGNLIGGTLSHEIGHSLGLANPFAEGFHNAGDQPNRIMDSGGDRPFLERAELNDVGPGVFCDDEYAYLRMILPTSEPPNAVERPGCF
;
A
#
# COMPACT_ATOMS: atom_id res chain seq x y z
N MET A 1 -29.56 -29.15 -73.72
CA MET A 1 -29.83 -28.05 -72.78
C MET A 1 -29.55 -28.58 -71.40
N THR A 2 -28.39 -28.27 -70.85
CA THR A 2 -27.94 -28.79 -69.55
C THR A 2 -27.45 -27.60 -68.75
N PHE A 3 -28.23 -27.22 -67.75
CA PHE A 3 -27.95 -26.09 -66.85
C PHE A 3 -26.79 -26.45 -65.92
N ALA A 4 -25.76 -25.59 -65.89
CA ALA A 4 -24.70 -25.64 -64.90
C ALA A 4 -25.16 -24.90 -63.63
N LEU A 5 -25.21 -25.63 -62.52
CA LEU A 5 -25.47 -25.11 -61.18
C LEU A 5 -24.12 -24.63 -60.60
N VAL A 6 -23.94 -23.32 -60.47
CA VAL A 6 -22.79 -22.73 -59.79
C VAL A 6 -23.14 -22.62 -58.30
N ALA A 7 -22.50 -23.43 -57.46
CA ALA A 7 -22.53 -23.30 -56.02
C ALA A 7 -21.52 -22.23 -55.60
N ILE A 8 -22.00 -21.12 -55.05
CA ILE A 8 -21.19 -20.08 -54.42
C ILE A 8 -21.09 -20.43 -52.93
N THR A 9 -19.92 -20.88 -52.50
CA THR A 9 -19.53 -21.02 -51.10
C THR A 9 -19.14 -19.64 -50.55
N PHE A 10 -19.97 -19.08 -49.67
CA PHE A 10 -19.57 -17.95 -48.82
C PHE A 10 -18.68 -18.50 -47.69
N ALA A 11 -17.38 -18.26 -47.79
CA ALA A 11 -16.47 -18.37 -46.65
C ALA A 11 -16.64 -17.10 -45.79
N ALA A 12 -17.39 -17.21 -44.69
CA ALA A 12 -17.41 -16.19 -43.67
C ALA A 12 -16.17 -16.36 -42.79
N CYS A 13 -15.14 -15.51 -42.99
CA CYS A 13 -14.07 -15.35 -42.02
C CYS A 13 -14.62 -14.59 -40.82
N ALA A 14 -15.17 -15.28 -39.83
CA ALA A 14 -15.40 -14.72 -38.52
C ALA A 14 -14.06 -14.69 -37.79
N SER A 15 -13.37 -13.55 -37.80
CA SER A 15 -12.28 -13.28 -36.86
C SER A 15 -12.93 -13.04 -35.50
N SER A 16 -13.16 -14.09 -34.71
CA SER A 16 -13.51 -13.95 -33.30
C SER A 16 -12.26 -13.54 -32.54
N VAL A 17 -11.94 -12.25 -32.57
CA VAL A 17 -11.01 -11.67 -31.61
C VAL A 17 -11.72 -11.72 -30.28
N SER A 18 -11.30 -12.66 -29.43
CA SER A 18 -11.80 -12.80 -28.06
C SER A 18 -11.73 -11.44 -27.36
N PRO A 19 -12.80 -11.02 -26.67
CA PRO A 19 -12.79 -9.79 -25.89
C PRO A 19 -11.63 -9.76 -24.88
N ASP A 20 -11.18 -8.56 -24.52
CA ASP A 20 -10.11 -8.40 -23.51
C ASP A 20 -10.67 -8.83 -22.14
N PRO A 21 -10.19 -9.94 -21.56
CA PRO A 21 -10.77 -10.50 -20.34
C PRO A 21 -10.59 -9.57 -19.13
N GLY A 22 -9.77 -8.51 -19.23
CA GLY A 22 -9.61 -7.50 -18.20
C GLY A 22 -10.60 -6.32 -18.27
N LEU A 23 -11.36 -6.17 -19.36
CA LEU A 23 -12.23 -5.00 -19.62
C LEU A 23 -13.71 -5.35 -19.78
N GLU A 24 -14.09 -6.63 -19.71
CA GLU A 24 -15.48 -7.09 -19.83
C GLU A 24 -16.39 -6.64 -18.68
N HIS A 25 -15.80 -6.19 -17.58
CA HIS A 25 -16.51 -5.80 -16.35
C HIS A 25 -16.12 -4.40 -15.86
N ILE A 26 -15.82 -3.47 -16.77
CA ILE A 26 -15.64 -2.07 -16.37
C ILE A 26 -16.94 -1.59 -15.73
N ALA A 27 -16.85 -1.15 -14.49
CA ALA A 27 -17.97 -0.59 -13.75
C ALA A 27 -17.61 0.80 -13.26
N LEU A 28 -18.54 1.74 -13.38
CA LEU A 28 -18.44 3.07 -12.77
C LEU A 28 -19.51 3.14 -11.68
N SER A 29 -19.08 3.40 -10.45
CA SER A 29 -19.93 3.39 -9.26
C SER A 29 -20.11 4.76 -8.61
N LYS A 30 -19.16 5.68 -8.83
CA LYS A 30 -19.23 7.05 -8.28
C LYS A 30 -18.46 8.04 -9.15
N VAL A 31 -18.99 9.26 -9.23
CA VAL A 31 -18.30 10.46 -9.74
C VAL A 31 -18.40 11.54 -8.66
N ALA A 32 -17.28 12.11 -8.23
CA ALA A 32 -17.23 13.09 -7.15
C ALA A 32 -16.01 14.02 -7.27
N PRO A 33 -16.02 15.23 -6.66
CA PRO A 33 -17.10 15.83 -5.88
C PRO A 33 -18.29 16.29 -6.74
N ARG A 34 -19.42 16.60 -6.08
CA ARG A 34 -20.60 17.19 -6.75
C ARG A 34 -20.33 18.62 -7.24
N ALA A 35 -19.76 19.48 -6.39
CA ALA A 35 -19.38 20.84 -6.77
C ALA A 35 -18.01 20.86 -7.44
N VAL A 36 -17.98 21.33 -8.69
CA VAL A 36 -16.84 21.28 -9.60
C VAL A 36 -16.46 22.70 -10.03
N ILE A 37 -15.19 23.05 -9.83
CA ILE A 37 -14.58 24.30 -10.27
C ILE A 37 -13.32 24.04 -11.10
N PRO A 38 -12.79 25.02 -11.85
CA PRO A 38 -11.49 24.88 -12.49
C PRO A 38 -10.41 24.50 -11.46
N GLY A 39 -9.62 23.46 -11.77
CA GLY A 39 -8.63 22.86 -10.88
C GLY A 39 -9.12 21.61 -10.13
N THR A 40 -10.43 21.32 -10.16
CA THR A 40 -10.97 20.11 -9.50
C THR A 40 -10.41 18.85 -10.15
N ALA A 41 -9.90 17.92 -9.34
CA ALA A 41 -9.63 16.56 -9.78
C ALA A 41 -10.90 15.72 -9.55
N LEU A 42 -11.72 15.56 -10.60
CA LEU A 42 -12.95 14.78 -10.52
C LEU A 42 -12.61 13.29 -10.45
N ALA A 43 -12.89 12.67 -9.31
CA ALA A 43 -12.62 11.25 -9.06
C ALA A 43 -13.74 10.38 -9.62
N LEU A 44 -13.33 9.34 -10.34
CA LEU A 44 -14.17 8.26 -10.87
C LEU A 44 -13.83 7.00 -10.10
N VAL A 45 -14.80 6.39 -9.42
CA VAL A 45 -14.59 5.17 -8.63
C VAL A 45 -15.37 4.02 -9.24
N GLY A 46 -14.74 2.86 -9.36
CA GLY A 46 -15.30 1.73 -10.08
C GLY A 46 -14.48 0.46 -9.95
N GLU A 47 -14.55 -0.38 -10.97
CA GLU A 47 -13.85 -1.67 -11.06
C GLU A 47 -13.27 -1.89 -12.45
N SER A 48 -12.20 -2.70 -12.51
CA SER A 48 -11.55 -3.14 -13.75
C SER A 48 -11.02 -1.98 -14.60
N PHE A 49 -10.55 -0.91 -13.96
CA PHE A 49 -9.85 0.18 -14.66
C PHE A 49 -8.49 -0.28 -15.14
N VAL A 50 -7.97 0.34 -16.20
CA VAL A 50 -6.66 0.02 -16.76
C VAL A 50 -5.86 1.27 -17.05
N ASP A 51 -4.54 1.14 -17.07
CA ASP A 51 -3.64 2.22 -17.46
C ASP A 51 -3.59 2.44 -18.99
N GLU A 52 -2.88 3.49 -19.40
CA GLU A 52 -2.76 3.93 -20.79
C GLU A 52 -2.08 2.93 -21.72
N MET A 53 -1.30 1.98 -21.20
CA MET A 53 -0.68 0.92 -21.99
C MET A 53 -1.74 -0.05 -22.54
N TRP A 54 -2.83 -0.21 -21.80
CA TRP A 54 -3.89 -1.18 -22.09
C TRP A 54 -5.16 -0.53 -22.62
N GLY A 55 -5.38 0.75 -22.34
CA GLY A 55 -6.45 1.50 -22.98
C GLY A 55 -6.48 2.97 -22.62
N ALA A 56 -6.91 3.78 -23.58
CA ALA A 56 -7.19 5.19 -23.34
C ALA A 56 -8.59 5.33 -22.72
N ALA A 57 -8.66 5.85 -21.50
CA ALA A 57 -9.90 6.03 -20.76
C ALA A 57 -10.47 7.44 -20.91
N THR A 58 -11.79 7.55 -21.05
CA THR A 58 -12.51 8.82 -21.24
C THR A 58 -13.78 8.80 -20.40
N LEU A 59 -13.99 9.84 -19.59
CA LEU A 59 -15.29 10.11 -18.98
C LEU A 59 -16.21 10.72 -20.04
N HIS A 60 -17.38 10.13 -20.23
CA HIS A 60 -18.42 10.64 -21.11
C HIS A 60 -19.63 11.06 -20.26
N LEU A 61 -20.00 12.33 -20.32
CA LEU A 61 -21.19 12.89 -19.67
C LEU A 61 -22.25 13.19 -20.71
N THR A 62 -23.47 12.69 -20.49
CA THR A 62 -24.64 13.00 -21.33
C THR A 62 -25.82 13.37 -20.46
N GLY A 63 -26.45 14.52 -20.71
CA GLY A 63 -27.53 15.01 -19.87
C GLY A 63 -28.01 16.39 -20.28
N GLU A 64 -28.52 17.15 -19.31
CA GLU A 64 -28.95 18.53 -19.50
C GLU A 64 -28.31 19.45 -18.47
N ALA A 65 -28.01 20.68 -18.90
CA ALA A 65 -27.65 21.80 -18.04
C ALA A 65 -28.38 23.06 -18.52
N ASP A 66 -29.09 23.74 -17.62
CA ASP A 66 -29.94 24.91 -17.93
C ASP A 66 -30.91 24.70 -19.12
N GLY A 67 -31.41 23.47 -19.28
CA GLY A 67 -32.30 23.07 -20.38
C GLY A 67 -31.62 22.92 -21.74
N GLN A 68 -30.28 22.94 -21.79
CA GLN A 68 -29.48 22.61 -22.98
C GLN A 68 -28.96 21.18 -22.85
N GLY A 69 -29.00 20.42 -23.95
CA GLY A 69 -28.41 19.08 -24.00
C GLY A 69 -26.89 19.15 -23.98
N ILE A 70 -26.28 18.39 -23.08
CA ILE A 70 -24.84 18.26 -22.88
C ILE A 70 -24.39 16.86 -23.31
N ASP A 71 -23.33 16.78 -24.12
CA ASP A 71 -22.64 15.56 -24.53
C ASP A 71 -21.14 15.89 -24.63
N VAL A 72 -20.37 15.55 -23.60
CA VAL A 72 -18.96 15.92 -23.48
C VAL A 72 -18.10 14.71 -23.12
N ARG A 73 -16.85 14.71 -23.57
CA ARG A 73 -15.89 13.61 -23.37
C ARG A 73 -14.56 14.15 -22.87
N TRP A 74 -14.16 13.73 -21.67
CA TRP A 74 -12.94 14.21 -21.02
C TRP A 74 -11.96 13.08 -20.75
N PRO A 75 -10.66 13.26 -21.05
CA PRO A 75 -9.65 12.25 -20.76
C PRO A 75 -9.59 11.92 -19.27
N ALA A 76 -9.64 10.64 -18.94
CA ALA A 76 -9.46 10.14 -17.58
C ALA A 76 -8.05 9.57 -17.42
N LYS A 77 -7.40 9.86 -16.29
CA LYS A 77 -6.09 9.34 -15.92
C LYS A 77 -6.25 8.21 -14.91
N PHE A 78 -5.56 7.12 -15.16
CA PHE A 78 -5.48 5.98 -14.24
C PHE A 78 -4.77 6.38 -12.96
N VAL A 79 -5.36 6.04 -11.81
CA VAL A 79 -4.71 6.11 -10.49
C VAL A 79 -4.42 4.70 -10.02
N ASP A 80 -5.46 3.86 -10.01
CA ASP A 80 -5.39 2.44 -9.68
C ASP A 80 -6.57 1.69 -10.36
N PHE A 81 -6.66 0.38 -10.13
CA PHE A 81 -7.67 -0.49 -10.76
C PHE A 81 -9.13 -0.18 -10.36
N ASN A 82 -9.35 0.70 -9.39
CA ASN A 82 -10.64 1.14 -8.89
C ASN A 82 -10.86 2.66 -8.99
N THR A 83 -9.82 3.43 -9.30
CA THR A 83 -9.87 4.90 -9.31
C THR A 83 -9.25 5.49 -10.57
N MET A 84 -9.98 6.40 -11.20
CA MET A 84 -9.47 7.31 -12.22
C MET A 84 -9.74 8.76 -11.83
N THR A 85 -9.04 9.70 -12.45
CA THR A 85 -9.26 11.13 -12.24
C THR A 85 -9.40 11.88 -13.56
N VAL A 86 -10.27 12.89 -13.59
CA VAL A 86 -10.37 13.85 -14.69
C VAL A 86 -9.96 15.22 -14.14
N ALA A 87 -8.94 15.83 -14.75
CA ALA A 87 -8.53 17.18 -14.38
C ALA A 87 -9.46 18.20 -15.04
N ILE A 88 -10.20 18.96 -14.23
CA ILE A 88 -11.16 19.94 -14.71
C ILE A 88 -10.47 21.29 -14.95
N THR A 89 -10.64 21.85 -16.13
CA THR A 89 -10.14 23.16 -16.54
C THR A 89 -11.30 24.12 -16.81
N SER A 90 -11.00 25.41 -17.00
CA SER A 90 -12.01 26.37 -17.46
C SER A 90 -12.62 25.97 -18.81
N GLY A 91 -11.85 25.34 -19.70
CA GLY A 91 -12.36 24.84 -20.97
C GLY A 91 -13.41 23.74 -20.82
N ASN A 92 -13.26 22.87 -19.80
CA ASN A 92 -14.27 21.85 -19.49
C ASN A 92 -15.58 22.49 -18.99
N LEU A 93 -15.48 23.58 -18.22
CA LEU A 93 -16.65 24.35 -17.81
C LEU A 93 -17.35 25.00 -19.01
N ASP A 94 -16.58 25.61 -19.92
CA ASP A 94 -17.13 26.21 -21.15
C ASP A 94 -17.92 25.19 -21.99
N GLU A 95 -17.42 23.94 -22.07
CA GLU A 95 -18.08 22.84 -22.81
C GLU A 95 -19.44 22.44 -22.23
N VAL A 96 -19.68 22.63 -20.93
CA VAL A 96 -20.96 22.35 -20.28
C VAL A 96 -21.87 23.58 -20.15
N GLY A 97 -21.45 24.74 -20.69
CA GLY A 97 -22.22 25.99 -20.63
C GLY A 97 -21.80 26.96 -19.51
N GLY A 98 -20.66 26.72 -18.86
CA GLY A 98 -20.10 27.57 -17.81
C GLY A 98 -20.55 27.17 -16.41
N ALA A 99 -21.00 28.14 -15.61
CA ALA A 99 -21.50 27.91 -14.26
C ALA A 99 -22.98 27.48 -14.30
N VAL A 100 -23.23 26.18 -14.18
CA VAL A 100 -24.53 25.54 -14.39
C VAL A 100 -24.73 24.34 -13.46
N ASP A 101 -25.97 23.90 -13.28
CA ASP A 101 -26.29 22.60 -12.69
C ASP A 101 -26.52 21.58 -13.81
N PHE A 102 -25.73 20.51 -13.79
CA PHE A 102 -25.83 19.40 -14.72
C PHE A 102 -26.55 18.22 -14.06
N SER A 103 -27.52 17.66 -14.77
CA SER A 103 -28.18 16.40 -14.39
C SER A 103 -28.18 15.46 -15.59
N GLY A 104 -27.70 14.23 -15.40
CA GLY A 104 -27.54 13.28 -16.49
C GLY A 104 -26.86 11.99 -16.08
N THR A 105 -26.17 11.38 -17.03
CA THR A 105 -25.44 10.13 -16.85
C THR A 105 -23.95 10.29 -17.13
N ALA A 106 -23.14 9.57 -16.37
CA ALA A 106 -21.71 9.38 -16.58
C ALA A 106 -21.43 7.95 -17.05
N THR A 107 -20.60 7.81 -18.07
CA THR A 107 -20.08 6.51 -18.53
C THR A 107 -18.57 6.60 -18.63
N LEU A 108 -17.86 5.56 -18.18
CA LEU A 108 -16.44 5.41 -18.46
C LEU A 108 -16.28 4.62 -19.76
N GLU A 109 -15.61 5.19 -20.75
CA GLU A 109 -15.30 4.56 -22.03
C GLU A 109 -13.79 4.27 -22.09
N VAL A 110 -13.40 3.03 -22.40
CA VAL A 110 -12.00 2.62 -22.56
C VAL A 110 -11.80 2.05 -23.96
N VAL A 111 -10.91 2.67 -24.73
CA VAL A 111 -10.48 2.11 -26.02
C VAL A 111 -9.28 1.20 -25.78
N ALA A 112 -9.50 -0.10 -25.86
CA ALA A 112 -8.47 -1.10 -25.57
C ALA A 112 -7.37 -1.10 -26.64
N THR A 113 -6.10 -1.13 -26.22
CA THR A 113 -4.95 -1.21 -27.14
C THR A 113 -4.81 -2.60 -27.77
N THR A 114 -5.36 -3.62 -27.12
CA THR A 114 -5.25 -5.04 -27.50
C THR A 114 -6.11 -5.39 -28.71
N ASP A 115 -7.37 -4.96 -28.73
CA ASP A 115 -8.32 -5.27 -29.81
C ASP A 115 -8.92 -4.04 -30.52
N GLY A 116 -8.59 -2.83 -30.05
CA GLY A 116 -9.09 -1.57 -30.59
C GLY A 116 -10.57 -1.31 -30.32
N LYS A 117 -11.26 -2.16 -29.54
CA LYS A 117 -12.68 -1.98 -29.22
C LYS A 117 -12.87 -0.99 -28.07
N THR A 118 -14.03 -0.35 -28.06
CA THR A 118 -14.46 0.51 -26.95
C THR A 118 -15.28 -0.31 -25.97
N TYR A 119 -14.78 -0.46 -24.75
CA TYR A 119 -15.48 -1.01 -23.61
C TYR A 119 -16.12 0.14 -22.83
N LYS A 120 -17.33 -0.08 -22.31
CA LYS A 120 -18.09 0.96 -21.62
C LYS A 120 -18.64 0.42 -20.31
N SER A 121 -18.60 1.25 -19.27
CA SER A 121 -19.37 0.98 -18.07
C SER A 121 -20.87 1.07 -18.34
N MET A 122 -21.68 0.55 -17.43
CA MET A 122 -23.08 0.95 -17.35
C MET A 122 -23.17 2.47 -17.06
N PRO A 123 -24.18 3.18 -17.59
CA PRO A 123 -24.42 4.58 -17.26
C PRO A 123 -24.73 4.73 -15.77
N LEU A 124 -24.09 5.70 -15.13
CA LEU A 124 -24.32 6.09 -13.73
C LEU A 124 -25.03 7.45 -13.70
N ASP A 125 -26.19 7.54 -13.06
CA ASP A 125 -26.87 8.81 -12.84
C ASP A 125 -26.02 9.74 -11.95
N VAL A 126 -25.83 10.98 -12.37
CA VAL A 126 -25.03 11.97 -11.65
C VAL A 126 -25.67 13.36 -11.71
N ASP A 127 -25.52 14.09 -10.61
CA ASP A 127 -25.82 15.51 -10.53
C ASP A 127 -24.53 16.25 -10.15
N LEU A 128 -24.09 17.18 -11.01
CA LEU A 128 -22.86 17.95 -10.84
C LEU A 128 -23.17 19.45 -10.89
N GLU A 129 -22.49 20.21 -10.04
CA GLU A 129 -22.63 21.66 -9.95
C GLU A 129 -21.35 22.33 -10.44
N PHE A 130 -21.37 22.83 -11.67
CA PHE A 130 -20.25 23.53 -12.25
C PHE A 130 -20.28 25.00 -11.81
N ARG A 131 -19.16 25.51 -11.28
CA ARG A 131 -19.02 26.89 -10.80
C ARG A 131 -17.65 27.46 -11.17
N GLU A 132 -17.57 28.76 -11.38
CA GLU A 132 -16.28 29.44 -11.62
C GLU A 132 -15.43 29.55 -10.35
N THR A 133 -16.10 29.79 -9.22
CA THR A 133 -15.51 30.00 -7.89
C THR A 133 -16.45 29.48 -6.82
N LEU A 134 -15.92 29.15 -5.64
CA LEU A 134 -16.72 28.82 -4.46
C LEU A 134 -16.58 29.91 -3.39
N THR A 135 -17.71 30.36 -2.87
CA THR A 135 -17.76 31.22 -1.67
C THR A 135 -17.83 30.30 -0.45
N PRO A 136 -16.89 30.39 0.51
CA PRO A 136 -16.98 29.58 1.71
C PRO A 136 -18.14 30.07 2.58
N THR A 137 -18.95 29.15 3.09
CA THR A 137 -20.09 29.44 3.97
C THR A 137 -19.96 28.64 5.27
N PRO A 138 -19.05 29.02 6.17
CA PRO A 138 -18.91 28.32 7.45
C PRO A 138 -20.16 28.57 8.31
N THR A 139 -20.68 27.49 8.91
CA THR A 139 -21.88 27.48 9.74
C THR A 139 -21.56 27.26 11.22
N GLY A 140 -20.40 26.71 11.53
CA GLY A 140 -19.98 26.41 12.90
C GLY A 140 -18.46 26.31 13.03
N LEU A 141 -18.01 26.52 14.27
CA LEU A 141 -16.63 26.36 14.70
C LEU A 141 -16.65 25.63 16.05
N LEU A 142 -15.90 24.55 16.19
CA LEU A 142 -15.77 23.86 17.47
C LEU A 142 -14.94 24.71 18.44
N ASP A 143 -15.51 25.06 19.59
CA ASP A 143 -14.86 25.84 20.64
C ASP A 143 -14.51 24.98 21.87
N GLY A 144 -13.77 25.58 22.82
CA GLY A 144 -13.53 24.98 24.13
C GLY A 144 -12.07 24.72 24.47
N LEU A 145 -11.80 23.56 25.08
CA LEU A 145 -10.48 23.17 25.56
C LEU A 145 -9.72 22.42 24.46
N HIS A 146 -8.52 22.89 24.17
CA HIS A 146 -7.68 22.38 23.11
C HIS A 146 -6.23 22.24 23.58
N PHE A 147 -5.50 21.36 22.91
CA PHE A 147 -4.06 21.34 22.93
C PHE A 147 -3.47 22.08 21.72
N VAL A 148 -2.18 22.37 21.78
CA VAL A 148 -1.45 22.87 20.61
C VAL A 148 -1.57 21.85 19.48
N ASN A 149 -1.75 22.35 18.25
CA ASN A 149 -1.96 21.54 17.05
C ASN A 149 -3.22 20.66 17.06
N ASP A 150 -4.16 20.87 17.99
CA ASP A 150 -5.48 20.28 17.86
C ASP A 150 -6.16 20.80 16.59
N GLN A 151 -6.86 19.89 15.91
CA GLN A 151 -7.68 20.20 14.75
C GLN A 151 -8.97 20.86 15.24
N ILE A 152 -9.13 22.14 14.91
CA ILE A 152 -10.34 22.92 15.15
C ILE A 152 -11.27 22.69 13.98
N GLU A 153 -12.38 21.99 14.23
CA GLU A 153 -13.35 21.64 13.20
C GLU A 153 -14.21 22.84 12.81
N VAL A 154 -14.43 22.95 11.50
CA VAL A 154 -15.26 23.97 10.85
C VAL A 154 -16.28 23.25 10.00
N ASP A 155 -17.55 23.46 10.32
CA ASP A 155 -18.68 23.02 9.51
C ASP A 155 -19.05 24.12 8.53
N GLY A 156 -19.45 23.76 7.32
CA GLY A 156 -19.83 24.74 6.30
C GLY A 156 -20.09 24.12 4.94
N ASP A 157 -19.79 24.90 3.91
CA ASP A 157 -19.76 24.46 2.52
C ASP A 157 -18.80 25.36 1.73
N GLY A 158 -18.47 24.95 0.50
CA GLY A 158 -17.67 25.74 -0.42
C GLY A 158 -16.18 25.75 -0.10
N PHE A 159 -15.67 24.86 0.75
CA PHE A 159 -14.23 24.72 0.99
C PHE A 159 -13.53 24.12 -0.24
N LEU A 160 -12.31 24.59 -0.52
CA LEU A 160 -11.47 24.09 -1.61
C LEU A 160 -10.83 22.77 -1.20
N LEU A 161 -10.68 21.85 -2.16
CA LEU A 161 -10.15 20.50 -1.90
C LEU A 161 -8.62 20.41 -1.96
N GLY A 162 -7.92 21.53 -2.25
CA GLY A 162 -6.48 21.53 -2.46
C GLY A 162 -6.08 21.33 -3.93
N GLY A 163 -4.79 21.06 -4.15
CA GLY A 163 -4.25 20.81 -5.49
C GLY A 163 -4.39 22.02 -6.42
N ASP A 164 -4.85 21.77 -7.64
CA ASP A 164 -4.99 22.81 -8.67
C ASP A 164 -6.21 23.73 -8.44
N GLU A 165 -7.12 23.40 -7.51
CA GLU A 165 -8.18 24.32 -7.08
C GLU A 165 -7.63 25.52 -6.30
N GLY A 166 -6.50 25.34 -5.59
CA GLY A 166 -6.02 26.27 -4.57
C GLY A 166 -6.34 25.80 -3.16
N VAL A 167 -6.32 26.71 -2.19
CA VAL A 167 -6.37 26.36 -0.76
C VAL A 167 -7.40 27.20 0.00
N SER A 168 -8.18 26.57 0.87
CA SER A 168 -8.93 27.28 1.90
C SER A 168 -8.03 27.51 3.11
N VAL A 169 -8.07 28.70 3.69
CA VAL A 169 -7.33 29.03 4.92
C VAL A 169 -8.27 29.59 5.99
N ALA A 170 -7.98 29.25 7.24
CA ALA A 170 -8.54 29.90 8.41
C ALA A 170 -7.62 31.08 8.79
N ARG A 171 -8.11 32.30 8.58
CA ARG A 171 -7.45 33.54 9.01
C ARG A 171 -7.84 33.84 10.45
N VAL A 172 -6.90 33.69 11.36
CA VAL A 172 -7.12 33.83 12.81
C VAL A 172 -6.59 35.18 13.29
N THR A 173 -7.43 35.95 13.99
CA THR A 173 -7.06 37.25 14.58
C THR A 173 -7.65 37.37 15.97
N GLY A 174 -6.97 38.04 16.90
CA GLY A 174 -7.48 38.19 18.26
C GLY A 174 -6.41 38.56 19.28
N CYS A 175 -6.55 38.05 20.49
CA CYS A 175 -5.53 38.16 21.52
C CYS A 175 -5.49 36.91 22.41
N PHE A 176 -4.33 36.68 23.05
CA PHE A 176 -4.08 35.53 23.92
C PHE A 176 -3.67 35.96 25.33
N THR A 177 -4.21 35.31 26.35
CA THR A 177 -3.90 35.56 27.77
C THR A 177 -3.32 34.30 28.40
N LEU A 178 -2.12 34.37 28.96
CA LEU A 178 -1.47 33.22 29.61
C LEU A 178 -2.10 32.89 30.96
N ASP A 179 -2.16 31.60 31.30
CA ASP A 179 -2.63 31.14 32.62
C ASP A 179 -1.76 31.62 33.78
N SER A 180 -0.47 31.86 33.52
CA SER A 180 0.46 32.45 34.49
C SER A 180 0.14 33.92 34.84
N GLY A 181 -0.88 34.50 34.20
CA GLY A 181 -1.25 35.89 34.28
C GLY A 181 -0.57 36.76 33.22
N GLY A 182 -1.10 37.97 33.05
CA GLY A 182 -0.67 38.93 32.02
C GLY A 182 -1.87 39.67 31.43
N GLY A 183 -1.59 40.66 30.57
CA GLY A 183 -2.61 41.27 29.73
C GLY A 183 -2.82 40.48 28.44
N CYS A 184 -3.94 40.74 27.76
CA CYS A 184 -4.20 40.11 26.46
C CYS A 184 -3.15 40.56 25.44
N THR A 185 -2.33 39.62 24.96
CA THR A 185 -1.29 39.88 23.97
C THR A 185 -1.91 39.75 22.57
N PRO A 186 -1.84 40.79 21.71
CA PRO A 186 -2.40 40.71 20.37
C PRO A 186 -1.79 39.56 19.56
N VAL A 187 -2.67 38.78 18.93
CA VAL A 187 -2.29 37.76 17.94
C VAL A 187 -2.36 38.44 16.58
N ALA A 188 -1.22 38.49 15.89
CA ALA A 188 -1.17 38.98 14.51
C ALA A 188 -2.08 38.12 13.63
N SER A 189 -2.58 38.66 12.52
CA SER A 189 -3.35 37.86 11.57
C SER A 189 -2.50 36.73 11.04
N VAL A 190 -2.95 35.49 11.27
CA VAL A 190 -2.25 34.29 10.81
C VAL A 190 -3.21 33.44 9.96
N ASP A 191 -2.76 33.09 8.77
CA ASP A 191 -3.46 32.13 7.90
C ASP A 191 -2.97 30.72 8.20
N ILE A 192 -3.91 29.82 8.52
CA ILE A 192 -3.69 28.39 8.72
C ILE A 192 -4.39 27.64 7.58
N PRO A 193 -3.75 26.68 6.91
CA PRO A 193 -4.45 25.82 5.96
C PRO A 193 -5.66 25.15 6.61
N LEU A 194 -6.80 25.22 5.92
CA LEU A 194 -8.04 24.53 6.26
C LEU A 194 -8.10 23.27 5.39
N LEU A 195 -8.00 22.10 6.03
CA LEU A 195 -7.92 20.81 5.36
C LEU A 195 -9.26 20.07 5.44
N PRO A 196 -9.79 19.52 4.34
CA PRO A 196 -10.98 18.67 4.37
C PRO A 196 -10.81 17.48 5.33
N ARG A 197 -11.87 17.15 6.08
CA ARG A 197 -11.91 15.98 6.98
C ARG A 197 -12.34 14.70 6.28
N GLU A 198 -13.03 14.85 5.16
CA GLU A 198 -13.50 13.76 4.32
C GLU A 198 -13.03 13.98 2.89
N ALA A 199 -12.55 12.91 2.24
CA ALA A 199 -12.09 12.99 0.87
C ALA A 199 -13.22 13.49 -0.05
N LEU A 200 -12.90 14.50 -0.86
CA LEU A 200 -13.82 15.12 -1.82
C LEU A 200 -15.04 15.83 -1.19
N SER A 201 -15.07 16.00 0.14
CA SER A 201 -16.12 16.76 0.83
C SER A 201 -15.71 18.22 0.98
N ARG A 202 -16.66 19.13 0.73
CA ARG A 202 -16.47 20.58 0.89
C ARG A 202 -17.14 21.14 2.15
N GLN A 203 -17.69 20.27 3.00
CA GLN A 203 -18.56 20.66 4.11
C GLN A 203 -17.90 20.59 5.48
N HIS A 204 -16.97 19.65 5.64
CA HIS A 204 -16.28 19.43 6.92
C HIS A 204 -14.79 19.59 6.70
N ALA A 205 -14.20 20.57 7.38
CA ALA A 205 -12.78 20.84 7.31
C ALA A 205 -12.24 21.18 8.70
N ALA A 206 -10.92 21.15 8.88
CA ALA A 206 -10.29 21.59 10.11
C ALA A 206 -8.99 22.32 9.84
N PHE A 207 -8.63 23.19 10.76
CA PHE A 207 -7.32 23.83 10.80
C PHE A 207 -6.68 23.57 12.16
N ALA A 208 -5.36 23.44 12.20
CA ALA A 208 -4.65 23.24 13.45
C ALA A 208 -4.59 24.54 14.28
N PHE A 209 -4.80 24.47 15.60
CA PHE A 209 -4.40 25.53 16.51
C PHE A 209 -2.86 25.57 16.62
N ALA A 210 -2.23 26.11 15.58
CA ALA A 210 -0.79 26.03 15.39
C ALA A 210 -0.03 26.87 16.45
N PRO A 211 1.19 26.46 16.86
CA PRO A 211 2.04 27.22 17.78
C PRO A 211 2.28 28.67 17.36
N LYS A 212 2.24 28.97 16.05
CA LYS A 212 2.39 30.34 15.54
C LYS A 212 1.22 31.28 15.88
N ILE A 213 0.07 30.78 16.34
CA ILE A 213 -1.07 31.60 16.78
C ILE A 213 -0.75 32.24 18.14
N ALA A 214 -0.34 31.45 19.13
CA ALA A 214 -0.21 31.91 20.52
C ALA A 214 1.00 31.33 21.29
N GLY A 215 1.84 30.53 20.65
CA GLY A 215 2.91 29.76 21.28
C GLY A 215 2.41 28.42 21.83
N ILE A 216 3.20 27.86 22.77
CA ILE A 216 2.99 26.52 23.35
C ILE A 216 2.64 26.54 24.85
N ARG A 217 2.50 27.73 25.43
CA ARG A 217 2.16 27.88 26.86
C ARG A 217 0.63 27.87 27.03
N PRO A 218 0.12 27.28 28.12
CA PRO A 218 -1.32 27.26 28.37
C PRO A 218 -1.90 28.66 28.61
N GLY A 219 -3.16 28.85 28.25
CA GLY A 219 -3.84 30.15 28.28
C GLY A 219 -5.16 30.17 27.52
N THR A 220 -5.73 31.35 27.32
CA THR A 220 -7.00 31.55 26.61
C THR A 220 -6.83 32.48 25.42
N PHE A 221 -7.28 32.04 24.24
CA PHE A 221 -7.46 32.84 23.04
C PHE A 221 -8.88 33.41 23.00
N THR A 222 -9.01 34.67 22.56
CA THR A 222 -10.30 35.28 22.22
C THR A 222 -10.13 36.12 20.97
N GLY A 223 -10.98 35.90 19.96
CA GLY A 223 -10.84 36.56 18.68
C GLY A 223 -11.87 36.11 17.65
N GLU A 224 -11.48 36.20 16.38
CA GLU A 224 -12.28 35.85 15.23
C GLU A 224 -11.50 34.94 14.27
N VAL A 225 -12.23 34.04 13.61
CA VAL A 225 -11.74 33.18 12.53
C VAL A 225 -12.53 33.53 11.26
N THR A 226 -11.82 33.85 10.19
CA THR A 226 -12.41 34.08 8.86
C THR A 226 -11.93 32.99 7.91
N ILE A 227 -12.87 32.26 7.29
CA ILE A 227 -12.50 31.29 6.24
C ILE A 227 -12.33 32.02 4.92
N VAL A 228 -11.20 31.80 4.27
CA VAL A 228 -10.81 32.46 3.02
C VAL A 228 -10.45 31.40 1.98
N ASN A 229 -11.12 31.43 0.83
CA ASN A 229 -10.74 30.63 -0.33
C ASN A 229 -9.72 31.38 -1.17
N GLN A 230 -8.55 30.77 -1.37
CA GLN A 230 -7.46 31.25 -2.22
C GLN A 230 -7.37 30.36 -3.46
N GLN A 231 -8.31 30.54 -4.39
CA GLN A 231 -8.32 29.79 -5.65
C GLN A 231 -7.20 30.27 -6.59
N ILE A 232 -6.57 29.34 -7.32
CA ILE A 232 -5.44 29.67 -8.20
C ILE A 232 -5.87 30.70 -9.27
N ALA A 233 -5.06 31.75 -9.43
CA ALA A 233 -5.27 32.84 -10.39
C ALA A 233 -6.61 33.59 -10.25
N ARG A 234 -7.27 33.52 -9.08
CA ARG A 234 -8.47 34.27 -8.74
C ARG A 234 -8.24 35.14 -7.51
N PRO A 235 -9.02 36.23 -7.33
CA PRO A 235 -9.03 36.98 -6.07
C PRO A 235 -9.47 36.10 -4.89
N GLU A 236 -8.99 36.42 -3.68
CA GLU A 236 -9.46 35.77 -2.45
C GLU A 236 -10.96 36.02 -2.24
N ILE A 237 -11.68 35.00 -1.78
CA ILE A 237 -13.09 35.10 -1.37
C ILE A 237 -13.18 34.73 0.11
N ALA A 238 -13.56 35.68 0.94
CA ALA A 238 -13.69 35.50 2.38
C ALA A 238 -15.16 35.37 2.80
N ALA A 239 -15.41 34.50 3.78
CA ALA A 239 -16.65 34.44 4.53
C ALA A 239 -16.76 35.60 5.54
N ASP A 240 -17.92 35.72 6.19
CA ASP A 240 -18.04 36.56 7.39
C ASP A 240 -17.22 35.96 8.56
N PRO A 241 -16.61 36.79 9.44
CA PRO A 241 -15.87 36.28 10.59
C PRO A 241 -16.76 35.57 11.62
N ILE A 242 -16.23 34.50 12.23
CA ILE A 242 -16.84 33.75 13.32
C ILE A 242 -16.09 34.04 14.61
N ASN A 243 -16.80 34.38 15.68
CA ASN A 243 -16.20 34.54 17.01
C ASN A 243 -15.61 33.22 17.51
N ALA A 244 -14.41 33.29 18.08
CA ALA A 244 -13.68 32.13 18.55
C ALA A 244 -13.13 32.35 19.97
N GLY A 245 -13.30 31.33 20.81
CA GLY A 245 -12.76 31.27 22.16
C GLY A 245 -12.14 29.90 22.41
N PHE A 246 -10.83 29.85 22.62
CA PHE A 246 -10.09 28.59 22.81
C PHE A 246 -9.30 28.64 24.12
N THR A 247 -9.36 27.58 24.90
CA THR A 247 -8.53 27.38 26.09
C THR A 247 -7.45 26.37 25.77
N LEU A 248 -6.20 26.80 25.76
CA LEU A 248 -5.04 25.98 25.48
C LEU A 248 -4.50 25.37 26.77
N VAL A 249 -4.35 24.04 26.82
CA VAL A 249 -3.73 23.32 27.94
C VAL A 249 -2.34 22.79 27.60
N THR A 250 -1.60 22.38 28.62
CA THR A 250 -0.25 21.84 28.48
C THR A 250 -0.27 20.47 27.79
N ALA A 251 0.80 20.13 27.06
CA ALA A 251 0.93 18.83 26.41
C ALA A 251 0.78 17.66 27.39
N GLN A 252 0.11 16.60 26.95
CA GLN A 252 -0.20 15.42 27.76
C GLN A 252 -0.14 14.15 26.91
N ILE A 253 0.33 13.06 27.50
CA ILE A 253 0.27 11.72 26.91
C ILE A 253 -0.92 10.98 27.51
N PHE A 254 -1.75 10.38 26.68
CA PHE A 254 -2.93 9.61 27.08
C PHE A 254 -2.68 8.11 27.01
N THR A 255 -2.12 7.63 25.89
CA THR A 255 -1.87 6.20 25.65
C THR A 255 -0.61 5.98 24.83
N ILE A 256 -0.06 4.77 24.95
CA ILE A 256 1.02 4.25 24.12
C ILE A 256 0.50 2.95 23.51
N ASP A 257 0.61 2.82 22.18
CA ASP A 257 0.21 1.62 21.44
C ASP A 257 1.28 1.27 20.39
N PRO A 258 1.59 -0.02 20.14
CA PRO A 258 1.18 -1.16 20.93
C PRO A 258 1.83 -1.18 22.34
N PRO A 259 1.24 -1.87 23.32
CA PRO A 259 1.86 -2.05 24.65
C PRO A 259 3.11 -2.94 24.62
N ALA A 260 3.34 -3.62 23.50
CA ALA A 260 4.51 -4.45 23.25
C ALA A 260 5.04 -4.17 21.84
N ALA A 261 6.32 -3.85 21.73
CA ALA A 261 6.97 -3.53 20.48
C ALA A 261 8.26 -4.35 20.29
N SER A 262 8.61 -4.66 19.05
CA SER A 262 9.89 -5.30 18.69
C SER A 262 10.79 -4.33 17.93
N LEU A 263 12.07 -4.71 17.74
CA LEU A 263 13.02 -3.91 16.96
C LEU A 263 12.43 -3.54 15.59
N GLY A 264 12.52 -2.27 15.23
CA GLY A 264 11.99 -1.73 13.97
C GLY A 264 10.50 -1.39 13.99
N GLN A 265 9.75 -1.77 15.03
CA GLN A 265 8.34 -1.41 15.18
C GLN A 265 8.17 0.03 15.70
N TYR A 266 7.14 0.71 15.21
CA TYR A 266 6.70 1.98 15.77
C TYR A 266 5.90 1.77 17.06
N MET A 267 6.20 2.60 18.06
CA MET A 267 5.33 2.94 19.17
C MET A 267 4.63 4.26 18.88
N PHE A 268 3.32 4.24 18.84
CA PHE A 268 2.43 5.38 18.72
C PHE A 268 2.13 5.94 20.11
N VAL A 269 2.54 7.19 20.34
CA VAL A 269 2.27 7.91 21.58
C VAL A 269 1.13 8.88 21.31
N HIS A 270 -0.06 8.52 21.78
CA HIS A 270 -1.26 9.33 21.61
C HIS A 270 -1.39 10.30 22.77
N GLY A 271 -1.70 11.54 22.44
CA GLY A 271 -1.74 12.63 23.40
C GLY A 271 -2.38 13.87 22.81
N GLY A 272 -1.98 15.01 23.34
CA GLY A 272 -2.28 16.31 22.78
C GLY A 272 -1.15 17.29 23.08
N GLY A 273 -0.96 18.27 22.19
CA GLY A 273 -0.04 19.38 22.42
C GLY A 273 1.35 19.16 21.86
N PHE A 274 1.54 18.12 21.06
CA PHE A 274 2.81 17.84 20.40
C PHE A 274 3.09 18.86 19.30
N VAL A 275 4.37 19.15 19.10
CA VAL A 275 4.87 20.09 18.09
C VAL A 275 6.06 19.49 17.33
N GLY A 276 6.16 19.78 16.04
CA GLY A 276 7.24 19.31 15.17
C GLY A 276 6.95 19.61 13.70
N GLY A 277 7.82 19.16 12.81
CA GLY A 277 7.67 19.36 11.35
C GLY A 277 8.05 20.75 10.84
N GLU A 278 8.25 21.73 11.72
CA GLU A 278 8.71 23.08 11.38
C GLU A 278 9.96 23.49 12.17
N ALA A 279 10.72 24.44 11.62
CA ALA A 279 11.96 24.90 12.25
C ALA A 279 11.69 25.50 13.63
N GLY A 280 12.43 25.03 14.64
CA GLY A 280 12.29 25.49 16.01
C GLY A 280 11.16 24.83 16.80
N ALA A 281 10.40 23.89 16.21
CA ALA A 281 9.41 23.05 16.89
C ALA A 281 9.97 21.63 17.12
N ASN A 282 9.91 21.12 18.35
CA ASN A 282 10.30 19.75 18.69
C ASN A 282 9.48 19.18 19.85
N THR A 283 9.22 17.88 19.82
CA THR A 283 8.64 17.11 20.93
C THR A 283 9.63 16.03 21.35
N GLU A 284 9.98 15.99 22.62
CA GLU A 284 10.81 14.97 23.25
C GLU A 284 9.97 14.17 24.27
N LEU A 285 10.38 12.92 24.53
CA LEU A 285 9.75 12.05 25.51
C LEU A 285 10.76 11.66 26.58
N ASP A 286 10.60 12.18 27.79
CA ASP A 286 11.44 11.79 28.92
C ASP A 286 10.90 10.52 29.57
N LEU A 287 11.71 9.47 29.60
CA LEU A 287 11.40 8.20 30.26
C LEU A 287 12.17 8.08 31.56
N ALA A 288 11.47 7.74 32.64
CA ALA A 288 12.06 7.45 33.94
C ALA A 288 11.40 6.23 34.58
N GLY A 289 12.17 5.21 34.94
CA GLY A 289 11.61 3.97 35.47
C GLY A 289 12.62 2.85 35.63
N THR A 290 12.13 1.62 35.53
CA THR A 290 12.95 0.39 35.61
C THR A 290 12.62 -0.51 34.43
N PHE A 291 13.64 -1.06 33.79
CA PHE A 291 13.51 -2.12 32.80
C PHE A 291 13.80 -3.48 33.43
N ASN A 292 12.83 -4.38 33.39
CA ASN A 292 12.91 -5.74 33.90
C ASN A 292 13.24 -6.68 32.75
N LYS A 293 14.54 -6.88 32.48
CA LYS A 293 15.01 -7.78 31.41
C LYS A 293 14.64 -9.23 31.70
N THR A 294 14.07 -9.93 30.72
CA THR A 294 13.73 -11.36 30.80
C THR A 294 14.99 -12.18 31.13
N GLY A 295 14.97 -12.91 32.23
CA GLY A 295 16.12 -13.70 32.69
C GLY A 295 17.31 -12.87 33.21
N GLY A 296 17.15 -11.55 33.35
CA GLY A 296 18.17 -10.62 33.82
C GLY A 296 17.80 -9.91 35.13
N ASN A 297 18.68 -9.01 35.58
CA ASN A 297 18.40 -8.13 36.71
C ASN A 297 17.69 -6.85 36.24
N PRO A 298 16.77 -6.29 37.04
CA PRO A 298 16.18 -4.98 36.76
C PRO A 298 17.24 -3.88 36.67
N ALA A 299 17.09 -2.96 35.71
CA ALA A 299 17.99 -1.83 35.49
C ALA A 299 17.22 -0.50 35.50
N PRO A 300 17.74 0.57 36.14
CA PRO A 300 17.10 1.87 36.08
C PRO A 300 17.23 2.47 34.67
N ILE A 301 16.14 3.06 34.19
CA ILE A 301 16.06 3.78 32.92
C ILE A 301 15.78 5.25 33.23
N ALA A 302 16.64 6.13 32.71
CA ALA A 302 16.44 7.58 32.69
C ALA A 302 17.04 8.11 31.38
N MET A 303 16.18 8.44 30.42
CA MET A 303 16.61 8.83 29.08
C MET A 303 15.56 9.71 28.41
N THR A 304 15.99 10.42 27.36
CA THR A 304 15.11 11.20 26.50
C THR A 304 15.06 10.52 25.13
N LEU A 305 13.85 10.24 24.65
CA LEU A 305 13.59 9.74 23.30
C LEU A 305 13.16 10.90 22.40
N ILE A 306 13.54 10.80 21.13
CA ILE A 306 13.19 11.78 20.10
C ILE A 306 12.24 11.09 19.12
N PRO A 307 10.93 11.19 19.31
CA PRO A 307 9.97 10.63 18.37
C PRO A 307 9.88 11.46 17.08
N GLU A 308 9.36 10.86 16.03
CA GLU A 308 8.89 11.56 14.85
C GLU A 308 7.53 12.22 15.15
N PHE A 309 7.40 13.50 14.79
CA PHE A 309 6.13 14.21 14.85
C PHE A 309 5.23 13.78 13.69
N VAL A 310 4.05 13.25 14.00
CA VAL A 310 3.02 12.92 13.01
C VAL A 310 1.99 14.03 12.94
N GLU A 311 1.39 14.37 14.09
CA GLU A 311 0.43 15.45 14.24
C GLU A 311 0.31 15.88 15.72
N GLY A 312 -0.47 16.92 16.01
CA GLY A 312 -0.62 17.46 17.37
C GLY A 312 -1.05 16.46 18.45
N LYS A 313 -1.68 15.36 18.02
CA LYS A 313 -2.19 14.28 18.88
C LYS A 313 -1.37 13.00 18.82
N LEU A 314 -0.37 12.93 17.93
CA LEU A 314 0.40 11.72 17.70
C LEU A 314 1.86 12.03 17.39
N VAL A 315 2.73 11.43 18.18
CA VAL A 315 4.13 11.22 17.81
C VAL A 315 4.41 9.73 17.74
N ARG A 316 5.30 9.31 16.85
CA ARG A 316 5.70 7.90 16.75
C ARG A 316 7.18 7.74 17.01
N TYR A 317 7.54 6.73 17.77
CA TYR A 317 8.91 6.40 18.11
C TYR A 317 9.24 5.02 17.56
N VAL A 318 10.31 4.88 16.79
CA VAL A 318 10.77 3.57 16.31
C VAL A 318 11.75 2.98 17.32
N LEU A 319 11.51 1.72 17.75
CA LEU A 319 12.52 0.96 18.48
C LEU A 319 13.70 0.73 17.53
N ASN A 320 14.82 1.39 17.78
CA ASN A 320 16.01 1.32 16.93
C ASN A 320 17.27 1.10 17.78
N THR A 321 18.33 0.61 17.15
CA THR A 321 19.61 0.30 17.80
C THR A 321 20.50 1.52 18.05
N ASP A 322 20.17 2.66 17.46
CA ASP A 322 21.13 3.76 17.29
C ASP A 322 20.93 4.90 18.30
N ASP A 323 19.79 4.93 18.98
CA ASP A 323 19.41 5.97 19.94
C ASP A 323 19.72 5.61 21.41
N ALA A 324 19.19 6.40 22.34
CA ALA A 324 19.42 6.21 23.77
C ALA A 324 18.95 4.84 24.29
N LEU A 325 17.84 4.31 23.78
CA LEU A 325 17.31 3.01 24.17
C LEU A 325 18.13 1.89 23.52
N GLY A 326 18.39 1.98 22.22
CA GLY A 326 19.17 1.01 21.46
C GLY A 326 20.63 0.88 21.91
N ARG A 327 21.21 1.94 22.50
CA ARG A 327 22.53 1.89 23.12
C ARG A 327 22.51 1.34 24.55
N ALA A 328 21.35 1.37 25.20
CA ALA A 328 21.18 0.87 26.57
C ALA A 328 20.83 -0.63 26.60
N LEU A 329 20.15 -1.14 25.57
CA LEU A 329 19.69 -2.51 25.44
C LEU A 329 20.12 -3.10 24.10
N ASP A 330 20.49 -4.38 24.06
CA ASP A 330 20.68 -5.07 22.78
C ASP A 330 19.31 -5.50 22.24
N LEU A 331 18.63 -4.62 21.50
CA LEU A 331 17.25 -4.85 21.03
C LEU A 331 17.09 -6.05 20.08
N GLN A 332 18.18 -6.66 19.60
CA GLN A 332 18.11 -7.91 18.83
C GLN A 332 17.87 -9.14 19.73
N THR A 333 18.34 -9.10 20.98
CA THR A 333 18.31 -10.27 21.88
C THR A 333 17.62 -10.00 23.20
N ASP A 334 17.60 -8.75 23.65
CA ASP A 334 17.02 -8.32 24.91
C ASP A 334 15.50 -8.18 24.80
N THR A 335 14.80 -8.86 25.70
CA THR A 335 13.36 -8.73 25.90
C THR A 335 13.08 -8.38 27.35
N GLY A 336 11.91 -7.82 27.64
CA GLY A 336 11.54 -7.45 29.01
C GLY A 336 10.46 -6.39 29.07
N GLU A 337 10.21 -5.87 30.27
CA GLU A 337 9.16 -4.86 30.50
C GLU A 337 9.74 -3.63 31.18
N PHE A 338 9.55 -2.46 30.57
CA PHE A 338 9.73 -1.17 31.22
C PHE A 338 8.50 -0.82 32.05
N THR A 339 8.70 -0.32 33.26
CA THR A 339 7.65 0.28 34.09
C THR A 339 8.15 1.58 34.70
N GLY A 340 7.39 2.66 34.53
CA GLY A 340 7.77 3.98 35.01
C GLY A 340 6.83 5.09 34.56
N THR A 341 7.40 6.25 34.25
CA THR A 341 6.68 7.41 33.71
C THR A 341 7.29 7.83 32.38
N ILE A 342 6.43 8.40 31.52
CA ILE A 342 6.78 9.10 30.30
C ILE A 342 6.26 10.54 30.40
N THR A 343 7.07 11.52 29.99
CA THR A 343 6.68 12.94 30.05
C THR A 343 6.97 13.62 28.73
N PRO A 344 5.98 14.31 28.10
CA PRO A 344 6.25 15.07 26.90
C PRO A 344 6.93 16.40 27.23
N VAL A 345 7.99 16.73 26.50
CA VAL A 345 8.68 18.02 26.58
C VAL A 345 8.62 18.68 25.22
N VAL A 346 7.88 19.79 25.12
CA VAL A 346 7.64 20.48 23.86
C VAL A 346 8.44 21.77 23.81
N THR A 347 9.11 22.02 22.69
CA THR A 347 9.89 23.22 22.44
C THR A 347 9.41 23.92 21.18
N PHE A 348 9.19 25.24 21.25
CA PHE A 348 8.84 26.08 20.11
C PHE A 348 9.54 27.43 20.22
N ASN A 349 10.33 27.80 19.20
CA ASN A 349 11.05 29.10 19.14
C ASN A 349 11.85 29.43 20.41
N GLY A 350 12.52 28.41 20.97
CA GLY A 350 13.35 28.54 22.17
C GLY A 350 12.58 28.60 23.49
N VAL A 351 11.25 28.52 23.46
CA VAL A 351 10.42 28.28 24.64
C VAL A 351 10.26 26.78 24.82
N THR A 352 10.51 26.27 26.02
CA THR A 352 10.29 24.86 26.38
C THR A 352 9.22 24.77 27.46
N VAL A 353 8.28 23.84 27.29
CA VAL A 353 7.22 23.53 28.24
C VAL A 353 7.26 22.03 28.52
N ARG A 354 7.32 21.66 29.80
CA ARG A 354 7.20 20.28 30.26
C ARG A 354 5.74 19.96 30.53
N GLY A 355 5.24 18.87 29.96
CA GLY A 355 3.91 18.34 30.21
C GLY A 355 3.80 17.54 31.50
N GLU A 356 2.67 16.86 31.67
CA GLU A 356 2.43 16.01 32.84
C GLU A 356 3.12 14.64 32.73
N ASP A 357 3.56 14.11 33.86
CA ASP A 357 4.13 12.77 33.95
C ASP A 357 2.99 11.73 33.83
N THR A 358 3.05 10.87 32.81
CA THR A 358 2.07 9.81 32.57
C THR A 358 2.67 8.45 32.96
N PRO A 359 2.01 7.62 33.79
CA PRO A 359 2.44 6.24 34.02
C PRO A 359 2.50 5.44 32.72
N ALA A 360 3.60 4.71 32.50
CA ALA A 360 3.82 3.93 31.29
C ALA A 360 4.36 2.53 31.62
N SER A 361 3.85 1.55 30.88
CA SER A 361 4.49 0.24 30.72
C SER A 361 4.70 -0.03 29.24
N LEU A 362 5.84 -0.63 28.90
CA LEU A 362 6.20 -1.03 27.54
C LEU A 362 6.94 -2.36 27.60
N THR A 363 6.45 -3.35 26.85
CA THR A 363 7.16 -4.61 26.64
C THR A 363 8.06 -4.54 25.40
N ILE A 364 9.33 -4.88 25.56
CA ILE A 364 10.24 -5.16 24.45
C ILE A 364 10.12 -6.63 24.10
N SER A 365 9.56 -6.90 22.92
CA SER A 365 9.26 -8.24 22.41
C SER A 365 10.40 -8.78 21.56
N PRO A 366 10.47 -10.11 21.35
CA PRO A 366 11.40 -10.70 20.40
C PRO A 366 11.26 -10.10 19.00
N VAL A 367 12.37 -10.02 18.27
CA VAL A 367 12.42 -9.54 16.88
C VAL A 367 11.42 -10.32 16.03
N ARG A 368 10.61 -9.58 15.28
CA ARG A 368 9.72 -10.10 14.25
C ARG A 368 10.16 -9.57 12.90
N GLN A 369 10.28 -10.45 11.91
CA GLN A 369 10.45 -10.03 10.53
C GLN A 369 9.08 -9.77 9.91
N VAL A 370 8.82 -8.53 9.51
CA VAL A 370 7.63 -8.19 8.70
C VAL A 370 8.06 -8.15 7.24
N VAL A 371 7.34 -8.86 6.38
CA VAL A 371 7.61 -8.93 4.94
C VAL A 371 6.41 -8.39 4.18
N PHE A 372 6.62 -7.28 3.48
CA PHE A 372 5.65 -6.67 2.59
C PHE A 372 5.77 -7.27 1.18
N LEU A 373 4.74 -8.00 0.76
CA LEU A 373 4.62 -8.59 -0.56
C LEU A 373 3.91 -7.62 -1.49
N ASN A 374 4.69 -6.87 -2.27
CA ASN A 374 4.19 -5.89 -3.22
C ASN A 374 3.90 -6.52 -4.58
N PHE A 375 2.64 -6.88 -4.81
CA PHE A 375 2.18 -7.32 -6.12
C PHE A 375 1.98 -6.12 -7.06
N THR A 376 2.98 -5.88 -7.91
CA THR A 376 2.99 -4.71 -8.79
C THR A 376 1.87 -4.77 -9.85
N PRO A 377 1.50 -3.64 -10.49
CA PRO A 377 0.57 -3.67 -11.63
C PRO A 377 1.02 -4.66 -12.71
N SER A 378 2.32 -4.73 -12.98
CA SER A 378 2.88 -5.65 -13.97
C SER A 378 2.72 -7.14 -13.62
N TYR A 379 2.59 -7.50 -12.33
CA TYR A 379 2.25 -8.87 -11.93
C TYR A 379 0.83 -9.23 -12.40
N VAL A 380 -0.14 -8.34 -12.19
CA VAL A 380 -1.52 -8.54 -12.65
C VAL A 380 -1.57 -8.69 -14.17
N GLU A 381 -0.75 -7.91 -14.88
CA GLU A 381 -0.60 -8.02 -16.33
C GLU A 381 0.10 -9.31 -16.76
N GLY A 382 1.15 -9.75 -16.05
CA GLY A 382 1.85 -11.01 -16.34
C GLY A 382 0.94 -12.23 -16.25
N LEU A 383 -0.07 -12.23 -15.37
CA LEU A 383 -1.08 -13.29 -15.32
C LEU A 383 -1.97 -13.36 -16.56
N ARG A 384 -2.05 -12.29 -17.37
CA ARG A 384 -2.75 -12.32 -18.66
C ARG A 384 -2.03 -13.25 -19.64
N ASP A 385 -0.70 -13.35 -19.60
CA ASP A 385 0.07 -14.26 -20.46
C ASP A 385 -0.19 -15.73 -20.15
N PHE A 386 -0.51 -16.03 -18.89
CA PHE A 386 -0.98 -17.35 -18.46
C PHE A 386 -2.47 -17.58 -18.77
N GLY A 387 -3.21 -16.55 -19.21
CA GLY A 387 -4.67 -16.60 -19.33
C GLY A 387 -5.39 -16.64 -17.98
N MET A 388 -4.75 -16.23 -16.89
CA MET A 388 -5.22 -16.43 -15.51
C MET A 388 -5.57 -15.15 -14.75
N ARG A 389 -5.63 -14.00 -15.43
CA ARG A 389 -5.94 -12.69 -14.81
C ARG A 389 -7.21 -12.72 -13.95
N ALA A 390 -8.28 -13.38 -14.40
CA ALA A 390 -9.57 -13.42 -13.69
C ALA A 390 -9.52 -14.14 -12.32
N VAL A 391 -8.47 -14.92 -12.04
CA VAL A 391 -8.27 -15.63 -10.76
C VAL A 391 -7.10 -15.08 -9.95
N GLU A 392 -6.63 -13.88 -10.28
CA GLU A 392 -5.46 -13.24 -9.66
C GLU A 392 -5.50 -13.22 -8.13
N LYS A 393 -6.64 -12.86 -7.52
CA LYS A 393 -6.78 -12.83 -6.06
C LYS A 393 -6.55 -14.22 -5.44
N ARG A 394 -7.06 -15.28 -6.09
CA ARG A 394 -6.94 -16.66 -5.61
C ARG A 394 -5.48 -17.13 -5.69
N ILE A 395 -4.75 -16.68 -6.70
CA ILE A 395 -3.31 -16.92 -6.82
C ILE A 395 -2.55 -16.22 -5.68
N ARG A 396 -2.85 -14.95 -5.37
CA ARG A 396 -2.25 -14.24 -4.22
C ARG A 396 -2.51 -14.98 -2.91
N ASP A 397 -3.75 -15.40 -2.68
CA ASP A 397 -4.15 -16.13 -1.46
C ASP A 397 -3.29 -17.40 -1.30
N ARG A 398 -3.08 -18.16 -2.39
CA ARG A 398 -2.22 -19.35 -2.39
C ARG A 398 -0.73 -19.02 -2.17
N ILE A 399 -0.20 -17.98 -2.81
CA ILE A 399 1.18 -17.53 -2.62
C ILE A 399 1.48 -17.25 -1.14
N ILE A 400 0.58 -16.53 -0.48
CA ILE A 400 0.69 -16.17 0.94
C ILE A 400 0.63 -17.43 1.81
N GLU A 401 -0.26 -18.38 1.49
CA GLU A 401 -0.36 -19.66 2.19
C GLU A 401 0.97 -20.43 2.13
N VAL A 402 1.59 -20.52 0.95
CA VAL A 402 2.87 -21.20 0.75
C VAL A 402 3.98 -20.55 1.57
N CYS A 403 4.07 -19.21 1.57
CA CYS A 403 5.05 -18.48 2.38
C CYS A 403 4.83 -18.73 3.88
N LYS A 404 3.59 -18.64 4.36
CA LYS A 404 3.24 -18.92 5.77
C LYS A 404 3.58 -20.34 6.17
N GLN A 405 3.38 -21.30 5.28
CA GLN A 405 3.70 -22.70 5.55
C GLN A 405 5.22 -22.94 5.63
N ALA A 406 6.01 -22.32 4.73
CA ALA A 406 7.47 -22.43 4.74
C ALA A 406 8.09 -21.90 6.06
N TYR A 407 7.58 -20.76 6.56
CA TYR A 407 8.07 -20.08 7.76
C TYR A 407 7.30 -20.42 9.05
N LYS A 408 6.44 -21.45 9.02
CA LYS A 408 5.64 -21.83 10.19
C LYS A 408 6.52 -22.10 11.41
N GLY A 409 6.18 -21.47 12.54
CA GLY A 409 6.97 -21.55 13.77
C GLY A 409 8.27 -20.72 13.75
N VAL A 410 8.38 -19.74 12.86
CA VAL A 410 9.40 -18.66 12.88
C VAL A 410 8.64 -17.34 13.05
N ASN A 411 9.20 -16.35 13.75
CA ASN A 411 8.53 -15.06 13.99
C ASN A 411 8.57 -14.15 12.74
N VAL A 412 7.90 -14.59 11.66
CA VAL A 412 7.75 -13.87 10.39
C VAL A 412 6.28 -13.58 10.14
N GLU A 413 5.98 -12.37 9.65
CA GLU A 413 4.64 -11.92 9.31
C GLU A 413 4.60 -11.41 7.87
N PHE A 414 3.77 -12.04 7.03
CA PHE A 414 3.56 -11.64 5.64
C PHE A 414 2.36 -10.71 5.51
N ARG A 415 2.55 -9.58 4.83
CA ARG A 415 1.50 -8.57 4.58
C ARG A 415 1.46 -8.20 3.11
N THR A 416 0.27 -7.90 2.62
CA THR A 416 0.02 -7.39 1.25
C THR A 416 -0.44 -5.94 1.23
N GLU A 417 -0.74 -5.39 2.41
CA GLU A 417 -1.06 -3.99 2.60
C GLU A 417 0.20 -3.21 3.00
N PRO A 418 0.31 -1.91 2.64
CA PRO A 418 1.42 -1.07 3.06
C PRO A 418 1.65 -1.14 4.57
N VAL A 419 2.91 -1.33 4.96
CA VAL A 419 3.32 -1.43 6.36
C VAL A 419 3.46 -0.02 6.95
N THR A 420 2.70 0.28 8.00
CA THR A 420 2.63 1.62 8.61
C THR A 420 3.04 1.65 10.08
N ASP A 421 3.08 0.48 10.72
CA ASP A 421 3.42 0.20 12.11
C ASP A 421 4.85 -0.32 12.31
N TYR A 422 5.61 -0.56 11.23
CA TYR A 422 7.05 -0.84 11.27
C TYR A 422 7.81 0.14 10.38
N ALA A 423 8.94 0.63 10.90
CA ALA A 423 9.92 1.38 10.12
C ALA A 423 10.90 0.45 9.40
N LEU A 424 11.22 -0.69 10.02
CA LEU A 424 12.10 -1.73 9.45
C LEU A 424 11.24 -2.94 9.09
N TYR A 425 11.09 -3.18 7.79
CA TYR A 425 10.40 -4.34 7.25
C TYR A 425 10.98 -4.67 5.88
N GLU A 426 11.00 -5.95 5.52
CA GLU A 426 11.48 -6.40 4.23
C GLU A 426 10.44 -6.12 3.16
N HIS A 427 10.88 -5.62 2.00
CA HIS A 427 10.01 -5.32 0.86
C HIS A 427 10.36 -6.27 -0.28
N VAL A 428 9.38 -7.03 -0.76
CA VAL A 428 9.55 -7.92 -1.93
C VAL A 428 8.61 -7.52 -3.05
N ASP A 429 9.15 -7.21 -4.23
CA ASP A 429 8.35 -6.93 -5.42
C ASP A 429 8.04 -8.23 -6.18
N ILE A 430 6.75 -8.48 -6.42
CA ILE A 430 6.27 -9.50 -7.36
C ILE A 430 5.88 -8.78 -8.65
N THR A 431 6.48 -9.18 -9.76
CA THR A 431 6.43 -8.48 -11.04
C THR A 431 6.19 -9.44 -12.19
N GLY A 432 5.76 -8.89 -13.33
CA GLY A 432 5.49 -9.65 -14.55
C GLY A 432 6.78 -10.16 -15.20
N VAL A 433 7.55 -9.25 -15.80
CA VAL A 433 8.75 -9.56 -16.59
C VAL A 433 10.00 -9.54 -15.74
N ASP A 434 11.00 -10.37 -16.08
CA ASP A 434 12.37 -10.25 -15.59
C ASP A 434 13.08 -9.09 -16.31
N PRO A 435 13.33 -7.94 -15.63
CA PRO A 435 13.96 -6.79 -16.27
C PRO A 435 15.45 -7.04 -16.57
N ASN A 436 16.05 -8.08 -16.00
CA ASN A 436 17.43 -8.45 -16.30
C ASN A 436 17.56 -9.19 -17.64
N ASP A 437 16.46 -9.69 -18.21
CA ASP A 437 16.44 -10.53 -19.43
C ASP A 437 17.34 -11.78 -19.30
N MET A 438 17.41 -12.35 -18.10
CA MET A 438 18.24 -13.51 -17.78
C MET A 438 17.42 -14.79 -17.57
N GLY A 439 16.10 -14.68 -17.53
CA GLY A 439 15.20 -15.80 -17.27
C GLY A 439 15.22 -16.23 -15.80
N LEU A 440 15.56 -15.32 -14.90
CA LEU A 440 15.53 -15.58 -13.46
C LEU A 440 14.07 -15.69 -13.01
N PHE A 441 13.76 -16.65 -12.11
CA PHE A 441 12.43 -16.75 -11.50
C PHE A 441 12.29 -15.79 -10.33
N GLY A 442 13.35 -15.62 -9.56
CA GLY A 442 13.48 -14.65 -8.48
C GLY A 442 14.94 -14.24 -8.35
N TYR A 443 15.17 -13.09 -7.71
CA TYR A 443 16.51 -12.65 -7.38
C TYR A 443 16.50 -11.71 -6.17
N ASP A 444 17.18 -12.11 -5.11
CA ASP A 444 17.63 -11.21 -4.06
C ASP A 444 18.79 -10.33 -4.55
N ASN A 445 18.50 -9.05 -4.76
CA ASN A 445 19.49 -8.05 -5.14
C ASN A 445 20.02 -7.23 -3.96
N SER A 446 19.77 -7.65 -2.72
CA SER A 446 20.35 -7.04 -1.53
C SER A 446 21.88 -7.30 -1.48
N PRO A 447 22.67 -6.35 -0.97
CA PRO A 447 24.12 -6.48 -0.97
C PRO A 447 24.58 -7.44 0.13
N GLY A 448 25.04 -8.64 -0.25
CA GLY A 448 25.50 -9.64 0.71
C GLY A 448 24.36 -10.24 1.56
N LYS A 449 24.66 -11.32 2.27
CA LYS A 449 23.69 -12.06 3.08
C LYS A 449 23.52 -11.47 4.48
N ASP A 450 22.29 -11.39 4.99
CA ASP A 450 22.04 -10.91 6.34
C ASP A 450 22.17 -12.01 7.40
N ASN A 451 23.41 -12.39 7.68
CA ASN A 451 23.67 -13.37 8.73
C ASN A 451 23.39 -12.77 10.10
N GLY A 452 22.52 -13.43 10.87
CA GLY A 452 22.03 -12.96 12.16
C GLY A 452 20.76 -12.11 12.09
N ASN A 453 20.21 -11.88 10.89
CA ASN A 453 19.05 -11.00 10.68
C ASN A 453 19.28 -9.59 11.25
N VAL A 454 20.44 -9.00 10.94
CA VAL A 454 20.82 -7.68 11.43
C VAL A 454 20.16 -6.53 10.64
N ARG A 455 19.63 -6.83 9.45
CA ARG A 455 18.91 -5.95 8.54
C ARG A 455 17.47 -6.42 8.37
N LEU A 456 16.56 -5.79 9.11
CA LEU A 456 15.13 -6.11 9.01
C LEU A 456 14.43 -5.45 7.80
N TYR A 457 15.17 -4.70 6.98
CA TYR A 457 14.63 -3.78 5.96
C TYR A 457 15.15 -4.05 4.55
N ASP A 458 15.60 -5.28 4.27
CA ASP A 458 16.07 -5.63 2.94
C ASP A 458 14.97 -5.41 1.87
N ARG A 459 15.40 -4.99 0.68
CA ARG A 459 14.51 -4.71 -0.45
C ARG A 459 14.86 -5.62 -1.62
N LEU A 460 14.00 -6.61 -1.84
CA LEU A 460 14.06 -7.57 -2.93
C LEU A 460 13.13 -7.08 -4.04
N GLY A 461 13.56 -6.03 -4.74
CA GLY A 461 12.68 -5.35 -5.69
C GLY A 461 13.30 -4.09 -6.28
N GLY A 462 12.97 -3.80 -7.53
CA GLY A 462 13.51 -2.64 -8.25
C GLY A 462 15.03 -2.71 -8.46
N VAL A 463 15.65 -1.57 -8.78
CA VAL A 463 17.08 -1.49 -9.11
C VAL A 463 17.92 -1.29 -7.84
N ASN A 464 18.96 -2.12 -7.69
CA ASN A 464 20.05 -1.87 -6.75
C ASN A 464 21.34 -1.50 -7.50
N ALA A 465 21.73 -0.22 -7.41
CA ALA A 465 22.91 0.29 -8.10
C ALA A 465 24.23 -0.26 -7.54
N LEU A 466 24.29 -0.61 -6.25
CA LEU A 466 25.50 -1.18 -5.64
C LEU A 466 25.75 -2.59 -6.17
N THR A 467 24.72 -3.42 -6.20
CA THR A 467 24.77 -4.79 -6.75
C THR A 467 25.18 -4.79 -8.24
N GLN A 468 24.71 -3.80 -9.01
CA GLN A 468 25.16 -3.62 -10.41
C GLN A 468 26.63 -3.22 -10.52
N GLN A 469 27.12 -2.34 -9.64
CA GLN A 469 28.53 -1.94 -9.62
C GLN A 469 29.46 -3.11 -9.34
N ASP A 470 28.98 -4.08 -8.55
CA ASP A 470 29.69 -5.32 -8.24
C ASP A 470 29.60 -6.37 -9.37
N GLY A 471 28.91 -6.06 -10.47
CA GLY A 471 28.83 -6.90 -11.68
C GLY A 471 27.71 -7.94 -11.68
N TYR A 472 26.80 -7.87 -10.72
CA TYR A 472 25.64 -8.76 -10.59
C TYR A 472 24.37 -8.16 -11.21
N PRO A 473 23.31 -8.97 -11.46
CA PRO A 473 22.02 -8.47 -11.90
C PRO A 473 21.50 -7.38 -10.95
N GLY A 474 20.96 -6.30 -11.52
CA GLY A 474 20.58 -5.14 -10.72
C GLY A 474 19.15 -5.14 -10.23
N TYR A 475 18.27 -5.84 -10.93
CA TYR A 475 16.86 -5.89 -10.60
C TYR A 475 16.55 -7.12 -9.75
N GLY A 476 16.01 -6.88 -8.56
CA GLY A 476 15.50 -7.93 -7.68
C GLY A 476 13.99 -8.08 -7.76
N GLY A 477 13.47 -9.12 -7.11
CA GLY A 477 12.05 -9.46 -7.04
C GLY A 477 11.76 -10.85 -7.60
N VAL A 478 10.47 -11.17 -7.73
CA VAL A 478 9.99 -12.44 -8.31
C VAL A 478 9.28 -12.17 -9.63
N PHE A 479 9.70 -12.86 -10.68
CA PHE A 479 9.37 -12.59 -12.08
C PHE A 479 8.44 -13.67 -12.64
N ILE A 480 7.12 -13.44 -12.57
CA ILE A 480 6.16 -14.52 -12.84
C ILE A 480 6.16 -14.99 -14.29
N ARG A 481 6.47 -14.12 -15.27
CA ARG A 481 6.54 -14.50 -16.68
C ARG A 481 7.72 -15.44 -16.94
N SER A 482 8.81 -15.33 -16.19
CA SER A 482 9.95 -16.24 -16.31
C SER A 482 9.57 -17.69 -16.01
N LEU A 483 8.54 -17.93 -15.19
CA LEU A 483 8.04 -19.28 -14.91
C LEU A 483 7.51 -20.01 -16.16
N MET A 484 7.15 -19.28 -17.22
CA MET A 484 6.89 -19.87 -18.55
C MET A 484 8.09 -20.68 -19.06
N GLY A 485 9.30 -20.46 -18.55
CA GLY A 485 10.47 -21.29 -18.87
C GLY A 485 10.28 -22.78 -18.58
N PHE A 486 9.35 -23.16 -17.68
CA PHE A 486 8.99 -24.57 -17.46
C PHE A 486 8.16 -25.18 -18.61
N SER A 487 7.58 -24.36 -19.49
CA SER A 487 6.83 -24.80 -20.67
C SER A 487 7.75 -25.38 -21.75
N LYS A 488 7.29 -26.40 -22.49
CA LYS A 488 7.97 -26.86 -23.73
C LYS A 488 7.68 -25.97 -24.93
N HIS A 489 6.71 -25.06 -24.83
CA HIS A 489 6.37 -24.05 -25.84
C HIS A 489 6.01 -22.73 -25.16
N PRO A 490 6.99 -22.03 -24.56
CA PRO A 490 6.80 -20.77 -23.81
C PRO A 490 6.40 -19.57 -24.69
N GLY A 491 6.22 -19.79 -26.00
CA GLY A 491 5.91 -18.73 -26.96
C GLY A 491 7.00 -17.67 -27.02
N ALA A 492 6.60 -16.41 -27.11
CA ALA A 492 7.49 -15.25 -27.06
C ALA A 492 7.78 -14.77 -25.63
N PHE A 493 7.21 -15.42 -24.61
CA PHE A 493 7.22 -14.91 -23.24
C PHE A 493 8.47 -15.26 -22.44
N ALA A 494 9.09 -16.41 -22.74
CA ALA A 494 10.31 -16.87 -22.10
C ALA A 494 11.07 -17.85 -23.00
N ARG A 495 12.28 -18.25 -22.58
CA ARG A 495 12.99 -19.39 -23.15
C ARG A 495 12.73 -20.62 -22.29
N SER A 496 12.52 -21.78 -22.92
CA SER A 496 12.42 -23.03 -22.16
C SER A 496 13.73 -23.32 -21.46
N ILE A 497 13.66 -23.68 -20.18
CA ILE A 497 14.82 -24.07 -19.41
C ILE A 497 15.14 -25.55 -19.57
N GLU A 498 16.39 -25.92 -19.26
CA GLU A 498 16.73 -27.31 -19.00
C GLU A 498 15.90 -27.78 -17.80
N GLY A 499 15.15 -28.88 -17.95
CA GLY A 499 14.16 -29.31 -16.97
C GLY A 499 12.72 -28.81 -17.18
N ALA A 500 12.42 -28.10 -18.28
CA ALA A 500 11.04 -27.87 -18.70
C ALA A 500 10.24 -29.19 -18.77
N ASP A 501 8.95 -29.16 -18.45
CA ASP A 501 8.14 -30.36 -18.21
C ASP A 501 6.81 -30.28 -18.97
N PRO A 502 6.45 -31.30 -19.79
CA PRO A 502 5.16 -31.33 -20.48
C PRO A 502 3.93 -31.26 -19.56
N LEU A 503 4.08 -31.54 -18.26
CA LEU A 503 3.01 -31.39 -17.30
C LEU A 503 2.65 -29.92 -17.05
N PHE A 504 3.62 -29.01 -17.13
CA PHE A 504 3.37 -27.57 -17.06
C PHE A 504 2.40 -27.15 -18.17
N ASP A 505 2.69 -27.60 -19.40
CA ASP A 505 1.87 -27.31 -20.57
C ASP A 505 0.45 -27.88 -20.42
N GLN A 506 0.32 -29.12 -19.93
CA GLN A 506 -0.99 -29.73 -19.63
C GLN A 506 -1.83 -28.95 -18.61
N ILE A 507 -1.19 -28.21 -17.69
CA ILE A 507 -1.88 -27.41 -16.68
C ILE A 507 -2.30 -26.06 -17.24
N PHE A 508 -1.45 -25.39 -18.03
CA PHE A 508 -1.66 -23.99 -18.39
C PHE A 508 -2.16 -23.76 -19.83
N ASP A 509 -1.93 -24.66 -20.77
CA ASP A 509 -2.25 -24.42 -22.18
C ASP A 509 -3.74 -24.23 -22.44
N GLY A 510 -4.60 -24.88 -21.66
CA GLY A 510 -6.04 -24.68 -21.73
C GLY A 510 -6.47 -23.22 -21.48
N PHE A 511 -5.62 -22.41 -20.85
CA PHE A 511 -5.85 -20.99 -20.55
C PHE A 511 -5.14 -20.04 -21.50
N ARG A 512 -4.04 -20.49 -22.09
CA ARG A 512 -3.09 -19.63 -22.82
C ARG A 512 -3.55 -19.34 -24.24
N ALA A 513 -3.93 -18.10 -24.51
CA ALA A 513 -4.39 -17.67 -25.84
C ALA A 513 -3.30 -17.79 -26.94
N ASP A 514 -2.01 -17.72 -26.59
CA ASP A 514 -0.91 -17.82 -27.55
C ASP A 514 -0.73 -19.23 -28.13
N VAL A 515 -1.33 -20.25 -27.49
CA VAL A 515 -1.32 -21.66 -27.92
C VAL A 515 -2.75 -22.19 -28.13
N ASP A 516 -3.65 -21.33 -28.60
CA ASP A 516 -5.06 -21.64 -28.89
C ASP A 516 -5.91 -22.07 -27.67
N GLY A 517 -5.44 -21.77 -26.45
CA GLY A 517 -6.20 -21.90 -25.22
C GLY A 517 -7.29 -20.83 -25.05
N SER A 518 -8.16 -21.02 -24.06
CA SER A 518 -9.22 -20.09 -23.70
C SER A 518 -8.93 -19.44 -22.35
N PRO A 519 -8.61 -18.13 -22.28
CA PRO A 519 -8.37 -17.44 -21.01
C PRO A 519 -9.51 -17.61 -20.02
N ILE A 520 -9.19 -17.60 -18.73
CA ILE A 520 -10.17 -17.69 -17.65
C ILE A 520 -10.97 -16.39 -17.61
N VAL A 521 -12.30 -16.54 -17.57
CA VAL A 521 -13.25 -15.42 -17.46
C VAL A 521 -14.12 -15.58 -16.21
N GLY A 522 -14.79 -14.51 -15.77
CA GLY A 522 -15.64 -14.56 -14.57
C GLY A 522 -16.75 -15.60 -14.64
N ALA A 523 -17.28 -15.88 -15.83
CA ALA A 523 -18.30 -16.90 -16.05
C ALA A 523 -17.81 -18.33 -15.71
N ASP A 524 -16.51 -18.60 -15.86
CA ASP A 524 -15.92 -19.91 -15.50
C ASP A 524 -16.01 -20.18 -13.99
N LEU A 525 -16.18 -19.14 -13.17
CA LEU A 525 -16.20 -19.20 -11.71
C LEU A 525 -17.61 -19.20 -11.13
N ALA A 526 -18.65 -19.10 -11.96
CA ALA A 526 -20.04 -18.95 -11.54
C ALA A 526 -20.59 -20.19 -10.81
N SER A 527 -20.02 -21.37 -11.06
CA SER A 527 -20.41 -22.64 -10.42
C SER A 527 -19.81 -22.84 -9.01
N GLY A 528 -19.05 -21.87 -8.50
CA GLY A 528 -18.26 -21.99 -7.27
C GLY A 528 -16.79 -22.33 -7.58
N PHE A 529 -15.89 -21.96 -6.68
CA PHE A 529 -14.44 -22.24 -6.77
C PHE A 529 -13.96 -22.70 -5.41
N GLU A 530 -13.27 -23.82 -5.34
CA GLU A 530 -12.72 -24.34 -4.08
C GLU A 530 -11.19 -24.42 -4.17
N PRO A 531 -10.44 -23.66 -3.34
CA PRO A 531 -8.98 -23.69 -3.37
C PRO A 531 -8.44 -25.11 -3.08
N ARG A 532 -7.57 -25.61 -3.96
CA ARG A 532 -6.86 -26.88 -3.71
C ARG A 532 -5.76 -26.67 -2.67
N THR A 533 -5.60 -27.68 -1.82
CA THR A 533 -4.55 -27.74 -0.78
C THR A 533 -3.47 -28.78 -1.09
N THR A 534 -3.66 -29.61 -2.11
CA THR A 534 -2.68 -30.60 -2.59
C THR A 534 -2.72 -30.69 -4.11
N GLY A 535 -1.63 -31.16 -4.73
CA GLY A 535 -1.56 -31.43 -6.17
C GLY A 535 -2.32 -32.69 -6.61
N THR A 536 -2.99 -33.39 -5.69
CA THR A 536 -3.74 -34.61 -6.00
C THR A 536 -4.85 -34.30 -7.01
N GLY A 537 -4.88 -35.06 -8.10
CA GLY A 537 -5.87 -34.87 -9.18
C GLY A 537 -5.50 -33.80 -10.20
N CYS A 538 -4.30 -33.21 -10.13
CA CYS A 538 -3.77 -32.34 -11.17
C CYS A 538 -2.85 -33.13 -12.13
N PRO A 539 -2.89 -32.85 -13.45
CA PRO A 539 -3.81 -31.95 -14.15
C PRO A 539 -5.23 -32.52 -14.20
N ALA A 540 -6.22 -31.63 -14.14
CA ALA A 540 -7.63 -32.01 -14.24
C ALA A 540 -8.16 -31.86 -15.67
N ALA A 541 -9.35 -32.43 -15.94
CA ALA A 541 -9.99 -32.38 -17.25
C ALA A 541 -11.17 -31.40 -17.31
N ASP A 542 -11.95 -31.29 -16.23
CA ASP A 542 -13.07 -30.35 -16.17
C ASP A 542 -12.57 -28.92 -15.97
N ARG A 543 -13.18 -27.94 -16.66
CA ARG A 543 -12.68 -26.57 -16.74
C ARG A 543 -12.46 -25.92 -15.37
N LEU A 544 -13.40 -26.07 -14.44
CA LEU A 544 -13.27 -25.51 -13.11
C LEU A 544 -12.11 -26.16 -12.33
N ASP A 545 -12.00 -27.48 -12.38
CA ASP A 545 -10.91 -28.21 -11.72
C ASP A 545 -9.54 -27.87 -12.33
N GLN A 546 -9.49 -27.64 -13.65
CA GLN A 546 -8.29 -27.13 -14.33
C GLN A 546 -7.88 -25.79 -13.76
N ILE A 547 -8.84 -24.87 -13.55
CA ILE A 547 -8.58 -23.54 -13.00
C ILE A 547 -8.03 -23.66 -11.58
N GLU A 548 -8.63 -24.51 -10.74
CA GLU A 548 -8.15 -24.78 -9.39
C GLU A 548 -6.73 -25.39 -9.38
N CYS A 549 -6.42 -26.31 -10.29
CA CYS A 549 -5.08 -26.86 -10.47
C CYS A 549 -4.08 -25.77 -10.91
N GLY A 550 -4.46 -24.92 -11.86
CA GLY A 550 -3.65 -23.80 -12.31
C GLY A 550 -3.32 -22.85 -11.16
N VAL A 551 -4.33 -22.46 -10.35
CA VAL A 551 -4.16 -21.59 -9.18
C VAL A 551 -3.22 -22.22 -8.16
N PHE A 552 -3.40 -23.51 -7.85
CA PHE A 552 -2.54 -24.25 -6.94
C PHE A 552 -1.08 -24.24 -7.40
N VAL A 553 -0.84 -24.62 -8.66
CA VAL A 553 0.51 -24.79 -9.22
C VAL A 553 1.22 -23.45 -9.34
N ILE A 554 0.60 -22.43 -9.94
CA ILE A 554 1.26 -21.12 -10.11
C ILE A 554 1.50 -20.45 -8.74
N GLY A 555 0.59 -20.63 -7.78
CA GLY A 555 0.75 -20.14 -6.42
C GLY A 555 1.92 -20.81 -5.69
N ASN A 556 2.12 -22.12 -5.88
CA ASN A 556 3.27 -22.85 -5.35
C ASN A 556 4.60 -22.41 -5.98
N LEU A 557 4.64 -22.27 -7.31
CA LEU A 557 5.83 -21.81 -8.01
C LEU A 557 6.28 -20.42 -7.52
N ILE A 558 5.34 -19.47 -7.41
CA ILE A 558 5.63 -18.11 -6.97
C ILE A 558 5.94 -18.07 -5.47
N GLY A 559 5.10 -18.67 -4.63
CA GLY A 559 5.28 -18.68 -3.16
C GLY A 559 6.54 -19.41 -2.70
N GLY A 560 6.91 -20.51 -3.36
CA GLY A 560 8.15 -21.22 -3.11
C GLY A 560 9.38 -20.43 -3.54
N THR A 561 9.29 -19.70 -4.67
CA THR A 561 10.36 -18.78 -5.12
C THR A 561 10.51 -17.61 -4.15
N LEU A 562 9.41 -16.97 -3.75
CA LEU A 562 9.43 -15.91 -2.74
C LEU A 562 10.11 -16.36 -1.45
N SER A 563 9.69 -17.53 -0.93
CA SER A 563 10.23 -18.06 0.32
C SER A 563 11.73 -18.34 0.25
N HIS A 564 12.24 -18.73 -0.93
CA HIS A 564 13.67 -18.91 -1.21
C HIS A 564 14.43 -17.58 -1.18
N GLU A 565 13.96 -16.56 -1.88
CA GLU A 565 14.63 -15.25 -1.92
C GLU A 565 14.62 -14.57 -0.54
N ILE A 566 13.50 -14.65 0.20
CA ILE A 566 13.45 -14.21 1.61
C ILE A 566 14.42 -15.03 2.47
N GLY A 567 14.64 -16.30 2.12
CA GLY A 567 15.64 -17.12 2.80
C GLY A 567 17.05 -16.55 2.62
N HIS A 568 17.39 -16.09 1.40
CA HIS A 568 18.66 -15.43 1.13
C HIS A 568 18.83 -14.14 1.92
N SER A 569 17.78 -13.31 1.98
CA SER A 569 17.81 -12.07 2.75
C SER A 569 18.15 -12.40 4.20
N LEU A 570 17.48 -13.37 4.82
CA LEU A 570 17.70 -13.82 6.21
C LEU A 570 19.01 -14.60 6.47
N GLY A 571 19.90 -14.73 5.47
CA GLY A 571 21.22 -15.36 5.62
C GLY A 571 21.32 -16.84 5.24
N LEU A 572 20.27 -17.45 4.67
CA LEU A 572 20.27 -18.85 4.19
C LEU A 572 20.82 -18.94 2.75
N ALA A 573 21.32 -20.07 2.26
CA ALA A 573 21.33 -21.43 2.80
C ALA A 573 22.43 -21.74 3.84
N ASN A 574 23.48 -20.91 3.92
CA ASN A 574 24.65 -21.21 4.73
C ASN A 574 24.85 -20.17 5.84
N PRO A 575 24.00 -20.18 6.89
CA PRO A 575 24.01 -19.11 7.91
C PRO A 575 25.30 -19.04 8.75
N PHE A 576 26.18 -20.03 8.63
CA PHE A 576 27.42 -20.13 9.38
C PHE A 576 28.69 -20.10 8.50
N ALA A 577 28.56 -19.94 7.19
CA ALA A 577 29.70 -19.89 6.25
C ALA A 577 29.33 -19.19 4.92
N GLU A 578 30.24 -19.21 3.95
CA GLU A 578 29.97 -18.70 2.61
C GLU A 578 29.22 -19.75 1.78
N GLY A 579 28.16 -19.33 1.07
CA GLY A 579 27.41 -20.21 0.16
C GLY A 579 26.01 -19.68 -0.11
N PHE A 580 25.56 -19.75 -1.36
CA PHE A 580 24.24 -19.25 -1.77
C PHE A 580 23.12 -20.27 -1.57
N HIS A 581 23.38 -21.53 -1.92
CA HIS A 581 22.44 -22.65 -1.87
C HIS A 581 22.98 -23.77 -0.99
N ASN A 582 22.12 -24.75 -0.68
CA ASN A 582 22.54 -26.00 -0.05
C ASN A 582 23.56 -26.75 -0.91
N ALA A 583 24.37 -27.57 -0.25
CA ALA A 583 25.26 -28.48 -0.94
C ALA A 583 24.46 -29.69 -1.46
N GLY A 584 24.56 -29.94 -2.77
CA GLY A 584 23.83 -31.00 -3.45
C GLY A 584 22.35 -30.68 -3.64
N ASP A 585 21.61 -31.70 -4.07
CA ASP A 585 20.17 -31.65 -4.34
C ASP A 585 19.48 -32.72 -3.48
N GLN A 586 18.47 -32.35 -2.71
CA GLN A 586 17.58 -33.29 -2.02
C GLN A 586 16.12 -32.89 -2.16
N PRO A 587 15.20 -33.87 -2.18
CA PRO A 587 13.78 -33.58 -2.34
C PRO A 587 13.26 -32.53 -1.36
N ASN A 588 12.54 -31.56 -1.90
CA ASN A 588 11.78 -30.53 -1.19
C ASN A 588 12.62 -29.53 -0.40
N ARG A 589 13.94 -29.49 -0.55
CA ARG A 589 14.76 -28.45 0.10
C ARG A 589 14.54 -27.12 -0.59
N ILE A 590 14.00 -26.15 0.16
CA ILE A 590 13.61 -24.88 -0.44
C ILE A 590 14.81 -24.06 -0.94
N MET A 591 15.95 -24.15 -0.26
CA MET A 591 17.18 -23.38 -0.55
C MET A 591 18.16 -24.11 -1.50
N ASP A 592 17.73 -25.20 -2.14
CA ASP A 592 18.51 -25.83 -3.21
C ASP A 592 18.55 -24.93 -4.44
N SER A 593 19.58 -25.11 -5.29
CA SER A 593 19.81 -24.20 -6.40
C SER A 593 18.67 -24.22 -7.41
N GLY A 594 18.48 -23.09 -8.10
CA GLY A 594 17.36 -22.92 -9.02
C GLY A 594 17.23 -24.04 -10.06
N GLY A 595 18.36 -24.49 -10.63
CA GLY A 595 18.44 -25.52 -11.66
C GLY A 595 18.33 -26.96 -11.14
N ASP A 596 18.50 -27.17 -9.83
CA ASP A 596 18.42 -28.48 -9.21
C ASP A 596 16.99 -28.85 -8.82
N ARG A 597 16.12 -27.85 -8.60
CA ARG A 597 14.71 -28.05 -8.20
C ARG A 597 13.77 -28.13 -9.42
N PRO A 598 13.30 -29.33 -9.83
CA PRO A 598 12.46 -29.50 -11.02
C PRO A 598 11.05 -28.93 -10.85
N PHE A 599 10.34 -28.77 -11.98
CA PHE A 599 8.95 -28.29 -12.00
C PHE A 599 8.04 -29.07 -11.04
N LEU A 600 8.05 -30.40 -11.10
CA LEU A 600 7.18 -31.26 -10.29
C LEU A 600 7.33 -31.00 -8.79
N GLU A 601 8.56 -30.76 -8.34
CA GLU A 601 8.84 -30.48 -6.93
C GLU A 601 8.31 -29.10 -6.54
N ARG A 602 8.62 -28.07 -7.34
CA ARG A 602 8.17 -26.70 -7.08
C ARG A 602 6.65 -26.56 -7.16
N ALA A 603 6.01 -27.38 -7.99
CA ALA A 603 4.56 -27.39 -8.18
C ALA A 603 3.82 -28.26 -7.15
N GLU A 604 4.52 -29.07 -6.34
CA GLU A 604 3.93 -30.02 -5.39
C GLU A 604 2.96 -31.03 -6.05
N LEU A 605 3.38 -31.59 -7.20
CA LEU A 605 2.61 -32.54 -7.99
C LEU A 605 3.13 -33.98 -7.82
N ASN A 606 2.30 -34.97 -8.15
CA ASN A 606 2.66 -36.40 -8.09
C ASN A 606 3.21 -36.87 -6.74
N ASP A 607 2.47 -36.58 -5.66
CA ASP A 607 2.83 -36.91 -4.27
C ASP A 607 4.10 -36.23 -3.76
N VAL A 608 4.63 -35.24 -4.48
CA VAL A 608 5.71 -34.39 -3.97
C VAL A 608 5.15 -33.43 -2.91
N GLY A 609 5.79 -33.43 -1.75
CA GLY A 609 5.41 -32.61 -0.60
C GLY A 609 5.83 -31.14 -0.74
N PRO A 610 5.42 -30.29 0.20
CA PRO A 610 5.77 -28.88 0.17
C PRO A 610 7.26 -28.66 0.39
N GLY A 611 7.79 -27.60 -0.21
CA GLY A 611 9.16 -27.15 0.04
C GLY A 611 9.36 -26.76 1.51
N VAL A 612 10.48 -27.18 2.10
CA VAL A 612 10.85 -26.90 3.49
C VAL A 612 12.32 -26.50 3.60
N PHE A 613 12.63 -25.63 4.57
CA PHE A 613 14.00 -25.44 5.05
C PHE A 613 14.52 -26.75 5.66
N CYS A 614 15.79 -27.07 5.42
CA CYS A 614 16.44 -28.22 6.06
C CYS A 614 16.63 -27.98 7.57
N ASP A 615 17.04 -29.00 8.32
CA ASP A 615 17.08 -28.94 9.80
C ASP A 615 17.92 -27.77 10.35
N ASP A 616 19.14 -27.56 9.84
CA ASP A 616 20.04 -26.51 10.34
C ASP A 616 19.54 -25.11 9.96
N GLU A 617 18.99 -24.95 8.75
CA GLU A 617 18.39 -23.69 8.30
C GLU A 617 17.18 -23.31 9.17
N TYR A 618 16.29 -24.27 9.44
CA TYR A 618 15.11 -24.02 10.28
C TYR A 618 15.49 -23.72 11.75
N ALA A 619 16.49 -24.44 12.28
CA ALA A 619 17.02 -24.18 13.61
C ALA A 619 17.63 -22.77 13.71
N TYR A 620 18.38 -22.36 12.69
CA TYR A 620 18.93 -21.01 12.58
C TYR A 620 17.82 -19.95 12.53
N LEU A 621 16.81 -20.10 11.65
CA LEU A 621 15.69 -19.16 11.57
C LEU A 621 14.98 -18.99 12.94
N ARG A 622 14.75 -20.09 13.67
CA ARG A 622 14.16 -20.02 15.01
C ARG A 622 15.05 -19.37 16.07
N MET A 623 16.36 -19.33 15.84
CA MET A 623 17.31 -18.64 16.72
C MET A 623 17.26 -17.13 16.51
N ILE A 624 17.29 -16.66 15.26
CA ILE A 624 17.31 -15.23 14.91
C ILE A 624 15.93 -14.57 14.96
N LEU A 625 14.86 -15.36 14.77
CA LEU A 625 13.46 -14.91 14.79
C LEU A 625 12.63 -15.78 15.74
N PRO A 626 12.93 -15.72 17.05
CA PRO A 626 12.31 -16.62 18.03
C PRO A 626 10.83 -16.32 18.24
N THR A 627 10.05 -17.38 18.41
CA THR A 627 8.61 -17.32 18.67
C THR A 627 8.24 -18.27 19.82
N SER A 628 7.13 -17.95 20.50
CA SER A 628 6.52 -18.84 21.50
C SER A 628 5.77 -20.02 20.87
N GLU A 629 5.55 -19.99 19.56
CA GLU A 629 4.92 -21.11 18.84
C GLU A 629 5.80 -22.37 18.86
N PRO A 630 5.19 -23.56 18.97
CA PRO A 630 5.91 -24.80 18.89
C PRO A 630 6.58 -24.95 17.50
N PRO A 631 7.71 -25.69 17.41
CA PRO A 631 8.30 -26.05 16.13
C PRO A 631 7.28 -26.70 15.19
N ASN A 632 7.36 -26.38 13.90
CA ASN A 632 6.54 -27.03 12.89
C ASN A 632 6.90 -28.53 12.83
N ALA A 633 5.92 -29.38 13.10
CA ALA A 633 6.09 -30.84 13.17
C ALA A 633 6.08 -31.47 11.76
N VAL A 634 7.06 -31.10 10.94
CA VAL A 634 7.30 -31.67 9.60
C VAL A 634 8.66 -32.35 9.60
N GLU A 635 8.77 -33.51 8.96
CA GLU A 635 10.05 -34.17 8.72
C GLU A 635 10.85 -33.34 7.71
N ARG A 636 12.04 -32.89 8.10
CA ARG A 636 12.91 -32.06 7.27
C ARG A 636 14.09 -32.88 6.79
N PRO A 637 14.57 -32.63 5.56
CA PRO A 637 15.83 -33.21 5.11
C PRO A 637 16.99 -32.64 5.93
N GLY A 638 18.06 -33.41 6.10
CA GLY A 638 19.35 -32.85 6.55
C GLY A 638 19.88 -31.84 5.54
N CYS A 639 20.88 -31.03 5.89
CA CYS A 639 21.44 -30.01 4.98
C CYS A 639 22.66 -30.47 4.17
N PHE A 640 23.29 -31.60 4.54
CA PHE A 640 24.54 -32.11 3.97
C PHE A 640 24.48 -33.58 3.55
#